data_AF-A0A5B9MFE8-F1
#
_entry.id   AF-A0A5B9MFE8-F1
#
_cell.length_a   1.000
_cell.length_b   1.000
_cell.length_c   1.000
_cell.angle_alpha   90.00
_cell.angle_beta   90.00
_cell.angle_gamma   90.00
#
_symmetry.space_group_name_H-M   'P 1'
#
loop_
_entity.id
_entity.type
_entity.pdbx_description
1 polymer ?
#
loop_
_entity_poly.entity_id
_entity_poly.type
_entity_poly.pdbx_seq_one_letter_code
_entity_poly.pdbx_strand_id
1 'polypeptide(L)'
;MTIGVAGPAVAMDYGGVLHWTHFVAALAIFCLGVPVTLLASSRENLTGIRQLVPFVPVLLWVGYSWLQCVPLDASIVHRLSPGSYSAYTDWLAPILPEEGVSRSFPISIAPDHSRHASAVFTLILAFLCYLPVVCRERVHVTWLLILLGAGIGLHAAYGITGALANNLNVPGGAPYQAGFGTYINRNNVAFLLNIGFACGLALVVSRLKAITAGDGPMRSTLDYSSLGLLASDRIAWFGAATLVICVAGVLLCGSRSGVIAVLVGGMSTYLWFHRRDGWLTIPVAIVVTCWVALLAALILTPFAGSLASIDEFAEFDRGNQHRLLDDPRFQHWPEGIRAALHYLPAGAGIATYSYAYLPYQSGVAEDWFHHADNLWLELLVEQGIAGVIFLAAVVGILIRALLRLSHSTDPVDSGLLAACAYMLGSIAWSETFDFGLVIPGNLVSVATLLGIVVVRSQSAALTSAVQAGSAKAPVSVEFVGVKRRVLSCLTLGVLTTSVGLCLPGLRRDAVDEYLLQSIASQLSAEPSSAESLNAQLSTIASARIDQPTPELLDLVTRLNRTLARLKLVAAINPTSADELNEALQSTKVDQLRKRWYGVSGEMETLPDEYRSAVASARRSLQRLPLGIVARENLVSLDFAHQNRSHSAHALVQLAELQKNSADRSARLAELASAGGDEPLAAQLWRHCTSIDPGKTRQALGHAMADPNRDISRYIADLAICQRFVAGYLLDNPNSDRSSRDQALAFLNRAIEHLDCEACTRIDERSRCEEVAGGILLVQGKAAAALPHFDHAVRLTPTDIPKRRRIIQRLIEAGLDRDAFELATSSYAELPEHYPFKVIADSLATDAGTGQEHPK
;
A
#
# COMPACT_ATOMS: atom_id res chain seq x y z
N MET A 1 19.03 30.25 -1.70
CA MET A 1 19.25 29.40 -0.52
C MET A 1 17.99 28.62 -0.17
N THR A 2 16.85 29.26 0.08
CA THR A 2 15.61 28.59 0.53
C THR A 2 15.04 27.52 -0.42
N ILE A 3 15.26 27.66 -1.73
CA ILE A 3 14.85 26.68 -2.74
C ILE A 3 15.60 25.34 -2.57
N GLY A 4 16.91 25.39 -2.31
CA GLY A 4 17.76 24.19 -2.25
C GLY A 4 17.48 23.31 -1.03
N VAL A 5 16.89 23.88 0.03
CA VAL A 5 16.54 23.13 1.25
C VAL A 5 15.07 22.71 1.30
N ALA A 6 14.23 23.16 0.36
CA ALA A 6 12.78 22.95 0.43
C ALA A 6 12.39 21.47 0.43
N GLY A 7 12.90 20.69 -0.52
CA GLY A 7 12.63 19.25 -0.60
C GLY A 7 13.11 18.46 0.63
N PRO A 8 14.40 18.61 1.03
CA PRO A 8 14.90 17.97 2.25
C PRO A 8 14.17 18.42 3.53
N ALA A 9 13.71 19.67 3.61
CA ALA A 9 12.95 20.15 4.76
C ALA A 9 11.55 19.51 4.81
N VAL A 10 10.86 19.41 3.66
CA VAL A 10 9.57 18.70 3.57
C VAL A 10 9.76 17.22 3.93
N ALA A 11 10.85 16.59 3.49
CA ALA A 11 11.17 15.19 3.79
C ALA A 11 11.41 14.89 5.28
N MET A 12 11.66 15.91 6.12
CA MET A 12 11.87 15.71 7.56
C MET A 12 10.63 15.16 8.28
N ASP A 13 9.44 15.38 7.73
CA ASP A 13 8.19 15.00 8.35
C ASP A 13 7.58 13.78 7.65
N TYR A 14 8.12 12.60 7.94
CA TYR A 14 7.70 11.32 7.34
C TYR A 14 7.82 11.27 5.79
N GLY A 15 8.85 11.90 5.21
CA GLY A 15 8.97 12.08 3.75
C GLY A 15 8.06 13.20 3.20
N GLY A 16 7.32 13.87 4.08
CA GLY A 16 6.42 14.98 3.79
C GLY A 16 4.99 14.57 3.50
N VAL A 17 4.59 13.33 3.85
CA VAL A 17 3.30 12.74 3.47
C VAL A 17 2.10 13.33 4.21
N LEU A 18 2.31 14.02 5.33
CA LEU A 18 1.22 14.57 6.14
C LEU A 18 0.64 15.84 5.49
N HIS A 19 -0.68 16.02 5.56
CA HIS A 19 -1.37 17.15 4.94
C HIS A 19 -0.95 18.49 5.54
N TRP A 20 -0.62 18.52 6.84
CA TRP A 20 -0.12 19.74 7.48
C TRP A 20 1.24 20.17 6.90
N THR A 21 2.11 19.21 6.54
CA THR A 21 3.39 19.49 5.86
C THR A 21 3.14 20.15 4.51
N HIS A 22 2.14 19.68 3.75
CA HIS A 22 1.76 20.28 2.47
C HIS A 22 1.26 21.72 2.64
N PHE A 23 0.42 21.96 3.65
CA PHE A 23 -0.08 23.30 3.97
C PHE A 23 1.06 24.26 4.35
N VAL A 24 1.97 23.83 5.22
CA VAL A 24 3.12 24.66 5.64
C VAL A 24 4.09 24.87 4.47
N ALA A 25 4.32 23.86 3.64
CA ALA A 25 5.11 23.99 2.43
C ALA A 25 4.50 25.01 1.46
N ALA A 26 3.17 25.00 1.27
CA ALA A 26 2.46 25.97 0.46
C ALA A 26 2.66 27.40 0.97
N LEU A 27 2.51 27.60 2.29
CA LEU A 27 2.73 28.90 2.93
C LEU A 27 4.19 29.35 2.78
N ALA A 28 5.15 28.45 2.95
CA ALA A 28 6.56 28.73 2.77
C ALA A 28 6.87 29.14 1.32
N ILE A 29 6.36 28.41 0.32
CA ILE A 29 6.50 28.75 -1.10
C ILE A 29 5.96 30.15 -1.37
N PHE A 30 4.81 30.52 -0.79
CA PHE A 30 4.23 31.86 -0.93
C PHE A 30 5.08 32.95 -0.28
N CYS A 31 5.33 32.81 1.03
CA CYS A 31 6.02 33.81 1.86
C CYS A 31 7.45 34.07 1.39
N LEU A 32 8.11 33.06 0.81
CA LEU A 32 9.48 33.17 0.30
C LEU A 32 9.51 33.50 -1.20
N GLY A 33 8.58 32.95 -1.98
CA GLY A 33 8.54 33.11 -3.44
C GLY A 33 8.15 34.52 -3.88
N VAL A 34 7.20 35.17 -3.19
CA VAL A 34 6.74 36.52 -3.56
C VAL A 34 7.84 37.57 -3.40
N PRO A 35 8.50 37.73 -2.22
CA PRO A 35 9.55 38.74 -2.05
C PRO A 35 10.74 38.49 -2.97
N VAL A 36 11.16 37.24 -3.15
CA VAL A 36 12.29 36.92 -4.01
C VAL A 36 11.98 37.18 -5.48
N THR A 37 10.75 36.91 -5.95
CA THR A 37 10.34 37.23 -7.32
C THR A 37 10.36 38.74 -7.57
N LEU A 38 9.92 39.54 -6.58
CA LEU A 38 9.97 41.00 -6.63
C LEU A 38 11.42 41.52 -6.64
N LEU A 39 12.28 41.01 -5.76
CA LEU A 39 13.70 41.38 -5.70
C LEU A 39 14.51 40.94 -6.93
N ALA A 40 14.15 39.82 -7.53
CA ALA A 40 14.78 39.35 -8.76
C ALA A 40 14.31 40.14 -10.00
N SER A 41 13.10 40.69 -9.97
CA SER A 41 12.54 41.51 -11.06
C SER A 41 13.28 42.85 -11.27
N SER A 42 14.02 43.32 -10.25
CA SER A 42 14.80 44.56 -10.31
C SER A 42 16.21 44.39 -10.89
N ARG A 43 16.69 43.16 -11.08
CA ARG A 43 18.04 42.88 -11.64
C ARG A 43 18.05 42.92 -13.18
N GLU A 44 19.17 43.34 -13.79
CA GLU A 44 19.24 43.78 -15.20
C GLU A 44 19.46 42.69 -16.27
N ASN A 45 19.53 41.41 -15.89
CA ASN A 45 19.91 40.36 -16.84
C ASN A 45 18.72 39.65 -17.50
N LEU A 46 18.75 39.64 -18.84
CA LEU A 46 17.79 39.16 -19.84
C LEU A 46 17.03 37.88 -19.48
N THR A 47 15.69 37.93 -19.44
CA THR A 47 14.80 36.78 -19.65
C THR A 47 13.46 37.20 -20.29
N GLY A 48 12.89 36.32 -21.12
CA GLY A 48 11.58 36.52 -21.73
C GLY A 48 10.66 35.31 -21.50
N ILE A 49 9.36 35.47 -21.79
CA ILE A 49 8.29 34.49 -21.56
C ILE A 49 8.57 33.06 -22.09
N ARG A 50 9.49 32.93 -23.06
CA ARG A 50 9.92 31.64 -23.62
C ARG A 50 10.45 30.66 -22.57
N GLN A 51 10.97 31.15 -21.44
CA GLN A 51 11.45 30.29 -20.35
C GLN A 51 10.36 29.48 -19.65
N LEU A 52 9.10 29.93 -19.72
CA LEU A 52 7.96 29.21 -19.14
C LEU A 52 7.37 28.16 -20.10
N VAL A 53 7.68 28.23 -21.40
CA VAL A 53 7.10 27.33 -22.41
C VAL A 53 7.33 25.85 -22.11
N PRO A 54 8.52 25.42 -21.62
CA PRO A 54 8.71 24.02 -21.24
C PRO A 54 7.85 23.51 -20.08
N PHE A 55 7.21 24.40 -19.31
CA PHE A 55 6.30 24.01 -18.23
C PHE A 55 4.83 23.92 -18.69
N VAL A 56 4.52 24.24 -19.96
CA VAL A 56 3.15 24.13 -20.50
C VAL A 56 2.58 22.70 -20.39
N PRO A 57 3.32 21.61 -20.69
CA PRO A 57 2.78 20.27 -20.48
C PRO A 57 2.42 19.98 -19.02
N VAL A 58 3.21 20.48 -18.06
CA VAL A 58 2.90 20.34 -16.63
C VAL A 58 1.66 21.16 -16.25
N LEU A 59 1.52 22.38 -16.79
CA LEU A 59 0.30 23.19 -16.63
C LEU A 59 -0.94 22.48 -17.17
N LEU A 60 -0.86 21.89 -18.36
CA LEU A 60 -1.96 21.13 -18.95
C LEU A 60 -2.29 19.89 -18.12
N TRP A 61 -1.28 19.22 -17.57
CA TRP A 61 -1.47 18.06 -16.70
C TRP A 61 -2.14 18.45 -15.38
N VAL A 62 -1.72 19.54 -14.74
CA VAL A 62 -2.40 20.11 -13.56
C VAL A 62 -3.85 20.48 -13.90
N GLY A 63 -4.09 21.12 -15.05
CA GLY A 63 -5.45 21.43 -15.50
C GLY A 63 -6.31 20.18 -15.68
N TYR A 64 -5.72 19.11 -16.21
CA TYR A 64 -6.37 17.82 -16.38
C TYR A 64 -6.70 17.14 -15.03
N SER A 65 -5.80 17.20 -14.05
CA SER A 65 -6.05 16.62 -12.73
C SER A 65 -7.20 17.34 -11.99
N TRP A 66 -7.29 18.67 -12.11
CA TRP A 66 -8.45 19.43 -11.63
C TRP A 66 -9.73 19.10 -12.38
N LEU A 67 -9.66 18.92 -13.71
CA LEU A 67 -10.82 18.54 -14.54
C LEU A 67 -11.41 17.19 -14.11
N GLN A 68 -10.58 16.22 -13.72
CA GLN A 68 -11.07 14.93 -13.20
C GLN A 68 -11.92 15.07 -11.93
N CYS A 69 -11.81 16.18 -11.19
CA CYS A 69 -12.54 16.42 -9.94
C CYS A 69 -13.86 17.21 -10.12
N VAL A 70 -14.16 17.63 -11.35
CA VAL A 70 -15.37 18.40 -11.69
C VAL A 70 -16.51 17.42 -11.99
N PRO A 71 -17.71 17.60 -11.42
CA PRO A 71 -18.87 16.79 -11.80
C PRO A 71 -19.22 16.97 -13.28
N LEU A 72 -19.26 15.85 -14.02
CA LEU A 72 -19.64 15.80 -15.43
C LEU A 72 -20.92 14.99 -15.58
N ASP A 73 -21.61 15.16 -16.72
CA ASP A 73 -22.75 14.30 -17.05
C ASP A 73 -22.31 12.84 -17.14
N ALA A 74 -23.16 11.92 -16.64
CA ALA A 74 -22.87 10.50 -16.59
C ALA A 74 -22.48 9.91 -17.97
N SER A 75 -23.03 10.42 -19.08
CA SER A 75 -22.70 9.94 -20.44
C SER A 75 -21.28 10.33 -20.90
N ILE A 76 -20.73 11.40 -20.34
CA ILE A 76 -19.34 11.83 -20.58
C ILE A 76 -18.41 10.94 -19.77
N VAL A 77 -18.72 10.72 -18.49
CA VAL A 77 -17.92 9.85 -17.62
C VAL A 77 -17.90 8.42 -18.15
N HIS A 78 -19.04 7.88 -18.59
CA HIS A 78 -19.11 6.54 -19.19
C HIS A 78 -18.16 6.34 -20.37
N ARG A 79 -17.98 7.36 -21.22
CA ARG A 79 -17.09 7.30 -22.39
C ARG A 79 -15.62 7.53 -22.04
N LEU A 80 -15.34 8.37 -21.05
CA LEU A 80 -13.98 8.75 -20.68
C LEU A 80 -13.37 7.80 -19.64
N SER A 81 -14.18 7.24 -18.76
CA SER A 81 -13.76 6.32 -17.70
C SER A 81 -14.93 5.41 -17.30
N PRO A 82 -15.15 4.30 -18.03
CA PRO A 82 -16.22 3.35 -17.75
C PRO A 82 -16.20 2.81 -16.32
N GLY A 83 -15.02 2.57 -15.75
CA GLY A 83 -14.84 2.14 -14.37
C GLY A 83 -15.36 3.16 -13.36
N SER A 84 -15.07 4.45 -13.56
CA SER A 84 -15.60 5.51 -12.69
C SER A 84 -17.11 5.65 -12.82
N TYR A 85 -17.65 5.50 -14.03
CA TYR A 85 -19.10 5.43 -14.24
C TYR A 85 -19.72 4.27 -13.44
N SER A 86 -19.15 3.06 -13.54
CA SER A 86 -19.61 1.90 -12.79
C SER A 86 -19.53 2.14 -11.27
N ALA A 87 -18.46 2.76 -10.77
CA ALA A 87 -18.31 3.10 -9.35
C ALA A 87 -19.48 3.97 -8.84
N TYR A 88 -19.92 4.97 -9.60
CA TYR A 88 -21.03 5.85 -9.21
C TYR A 88 -22.42 5.29 -9.50
N THR A 89 -22.55 4.28 -10.37
CA THR A 89 -23.83 3.72 -10.79
C THR A 89 -24.03 2.33 -10.21
N ASP A 90 -23.28 1.35 -10.68
CA ASP A 90 -23.41 -0.06 -10.27
C ASP A 90 -23.01 -0.30 -8.81
N TRP A 91 -21.97 0.40 -8.33
CA TRP A 91 -21.47 0.21 -6.96
C TRP A 91 -22.18 1.08 -5.93
N LEU A 92 -22.64 2.27 -6.30
CA LEU A 92 -23.20 3.24 -5.36
C LEU A 92 -24.74 3.21 -5.31
N ALA A 93 -25.41 3.12 -6.46
CA ALA A 93 -26.86 3.26 -6.53
C ALA A 93 -27.65 2.18 -5.77
N PRO A 94 -27.26 0.89 -5.73
CA PRO A 94 -28.02 -0.15 -5.03
C PRO A 94 -28.06 -0.03 -3.51
N ILE A 95 -27.19 0.81 -2.92
CA ILE A 95 -26.99 0.90 -1.47
C ILE A 95 -27.32 2.29 -0.90
N LEU A 96 -27.72 3.22 -1.76
CA LEU A 96 -28.21 4.54 -1.39
C LEU A 96 -29.69 4.69 -1.75
N PRO A 97 -30.46 5.53 -1.01
CA PRO A 97 -31.78 5.96 -1.47
C PRO A 97 -31.71 6.66 -2.83
N GLU A 98 -32.78 6.60 -3.63
CA GLU A 98 -32.82 7.20 -4.98
C GLU A 98 -32.42 8.69 -5.00
N GLU A 99 -32.84 9.45 -3.99
CA GLU A 99 -32.47 10.87 -3.81
C GLU A 99 -30.96 11.09 -3.63
N GLY A 100 -30.23 10.05 -3.20
CA GLY A 100 -28.79 10.08 -2.97
C GLY A 100 -27.95 9.80 -4.21
N VAL A 101 -28.56 9.43 -5.35
CA VAL A 101 -27.86 9.09 -6.59
C VAL A 101 -27.83 10.29 -7.53
N SER A 102 -26.64 10.88 -7.73
CA SER A 102 -26.47 12.02 -8.63
C SER A 102 -26.40 11.58 -10.10
N ARG A 103 -27.01 12.37 -11.00
CA ARG A 103 -26.88 12.20 -12.46
C ARG A 103 -25.58 12.78 -13.02
N SER A 104 -24.86 13.56 -12.21
CA SER A 104 -23.57 14.14 -12.57
C SER A 104 -22.54 13.87 -11.48
N PHE A 105 -21.39 13.33 -11.88
CA PHE A 105 -20.32 12.92 -10.97
C PHE A 105 -18.95 13.10 -11.64
N PRO A 106 -17.86 13.22 -10.85
CA PRO A 106 -16.52 13.41 -11.40
C PRO A 106 -15.99 12.14 -12.06
N ILE A 107 -14.91 12.30 -12.85
CA ILE A 107 -14.12 11.16 -13.34
C ILE A 107 -13.36 10.53 -12.15
N SER A 108 -12.92 11.34 -11.20
CA SER A 108 -12.28 10.84 -9.99
C SER A 108 -13.24 10.01 -9.15
N ILE A 109 -12.86 8.80 -8.76
CA ILE A 109 -13.60 7.97 -7.79
C ILE A 109 -13.32 8.35 -6.33
N ALA A 110 -12.36 9.25 -6.08
CA ALA A 110 -12.09 9.83 -4.77
C ALA A 110 -11.74 11.32 -4.92
N PRO A 111 -12.73 12.17 -5.29
CA PRO A 111 -12.50 13.57 -5.64
C PRO A 111 -11.82 14.40 -4.56
N ASP A 112 -11.95 14.05 -3.28
CA ASP A 112 -11.26 14.75 -2.20
C ASP A 112 -9.75 14.51 -2.20
N HIS A 113 -9.32 13.26 -2.32
CA HIS A 113 -7.90 12.93 -2.48
C HIS A 113 -7.34 13.52 -3.78
N SER A 114 -8.10 13.42 -4.89
CA SER A 114 -7.66 13.99 -6.17
C SER A 114 -7.52 15.51 -6.15
N ARG A 115 -8.39 16.23 -5.42
CA ARG A 115 -8.27 17.68 -5.23
C ARG A 115 -7.05 18.03 -4.40
N HIS A 116 -6.80 17.30 -3.31
CA HIS A 116 -5.62 17.50 -2.49
C HIS A 116 -4.32 17.29 -3.29
N ALA A 117 -4.22 16.17 -3.99
CA ALA A 117 -3.07 15.87 -4.85
C ALA A 117 -2.93 16.89 -5.99
N SER A 118 -4.03 17.33 -6.60
CA SER A 118 -4.01 18.40 -7.61
C SER A 118 -3.54 19.74 -7.04
N ALA A 119 -3.89 20.07 -5.80
CA ALA A 119 -3.42 21.26 -5.10
C ALA A 119 -1.90 21.20 -4.87
N VAL A 120 -1.38 20.06 -4.38
CA VAL A 120 0.07 19.84 -4.25
C VAL A 120 0.76 19.95 -5.60
N PHE A 121 0.21 19.33 -6.66
CA PHE A 121 0.79 19.38 -8.00
C PHE A 121 0.78 20.80 -8.59
N THR A 122 -0.26 21.59 -8.30
CA THR A 122 -0.34 23.01 -8.66
C THR A 122 0.77 23.83 -7.97
N LEU A 123 1.08 23.53 -6.70
CA LEU A 123 2.19 24.17 -5.99
C LEU A 123 3.55 23.81 -6.58
N ILE A 124 3.74 22.57 -7.01
CA ILE A 124 4.94 22.14 -7.74
C ILE A 124 5.09 22.94 -9.05
N LEU A 125 4.01 23.12 -9.82
CA LEU A 125 4.04 23.97 -11.01
C LEU A 125 4.41 25.41 -10.69
N ALA A 126 3.82 25.99 -9.64
CA ALA A 126 4.13 27.35 -9.19
C ALA A 126 5.61 27.48 -8.79
N PHE A 127 6.14 26.47 -8.10
CA PHE A 127 7.54 26.36 -7.74
C PHE A 127 8.46 26.24 -8.98
N LEU A 128 8.09 25.44 -9.98
CA LEU A 128 8.83 25.33 -11.24
C LEU A 128 8.87 26.66 -12.02
N CYS A 129 7.75 27.39 -12.07
CA CYS A 129 7.67 28.72 -12.69
C CYS A 129 8.53 29.78 -11.99
N TYR A 130 8.91 29.53 -10.74
CA TYR A 130 9.78 30.39 -9.94
C TYR A 130 11.27 30.13 -10.18
N LEU A 131 11.68 28.91 -10.54
CA LEU A 131 13.09 28.56 -10.80
C LEU A 131 13.79 29.44 -11.87
N PRO A 132 13.18 29.78 -13.03
CA PRO A 132 13.80 30.66 -14.03
C PRO A 132 14.11 32.06 -13.50
N VAL A 133 13.44 32.51 -12.44
CA VAL A 133 13.64 33.82 -11.83
C VAL A 133 14.89 33.83 -10.95
N VAL A 134 15.18 32.73 -10.26
CA VAL A 134 16.23 32.65 -9.23
C VAL A 134 17.50 31.93 -9.70
N CYS A 135 17.37 30.85 -10.45
CA CYS A 135 18.47 29.92 -10.74
C CYS A 135 19.13 30.21 -12.09
N ARG A 136 19.75 31.39 -12.22
CA ARG A 136 20.33 31.86 -13.50
C ARG A 136 21.86 31.74 -13.56
N GLU A 137 22.51 32.23 -12.51
CA GLU A 137 23.96 32.34 -12.44
C GLU A 137 24.59 31.03 -11.96
N ARG A 138 25.82 30.78 -12.40
CA ARG A 138 26.62 29.61 -12.00
C ARG A 138 26.66 29.48 -10.47
N VAL A 139 26.89 30.58 -9.77
CA VAL A 139 26.96 30.63 -8.30
C VAL A 139 25.64 30.17 -7.66
N HIS A 140 24.49 30.63 -8.15
CA HIS A 140 23.19 30.23 -7.60
C HIS A 140 22.88 28.75 -7.83
N VAL A 141 23.21 28.23 -9.01
CA VAL A 141 23.05 26.79 -9.32
C VAL A 141 23.96 25.95 -8.42
N THR A 142 25.23 26.30 -8.30
CA THR A 142 26.19 25.59 -7.45
C THR A 142 25.75 25.61 -5.98
N TRP A 143 25.33 26.76 -5.45
CA TRP A 143 24.81 26.82 -4.07
C TRP A 143 23.55 26.00 -3.87
N LEU A 144 22.67 25.94 -4.87
CA LEU A 144 21.48 25.13 -4.78
C LEU A 144 21.84 23.63 -4.74
N LEU A 145 22.74 23.17 -5.59
CA LEU A 145 23.24 21.79 -5.56
C LEU A 145 23.91 21.45 -4.23
N ILE A 146 24.69 22.39 -3.66
CA ILE A 146 25.30 22.24 -2.33
C ILE A 146 24.22 22.11 -1.25
N LEU A 147 23.21 22.98 -1.25
CA LEU A 147 22.17 22.97 -0.22
C LEU A 147 21.25 21.75 -0.33
N LEU A 148 20.90 21.34 -1.55
CA LEU A 148 20.12 20.13 -1.79
C LEU A 148 20.91 18.88 -1.38
N GLY A 149 22.17 18.79 -1.81
CA GLY A 149 23.08 17.71 -1.42
C GLY A 149 23.34 17.67 0.09
N ALA A 150 23.53 18.82 0.74
CA ALA A 150 23.70 18.91 2.20
C ALA A 150 22.46 18.43 2.94
N GLY A 151 21.27 18.91 2.53
CA GLY A 151 20.01 18.51 3.15
C GLY A 151 19.75 17.01 3.05
N ILE A 152 19.99 16.42 1.86
CA ILE A 152 19.85 14.96 1.66
C ILE A 152 20.97 14.19 2.39
N GLY A 153 22.19 14.73 2.43
CA GLY A 153 23.29 14.15 3.21
C GLY A 153 22.99 14.11 4.71
N LEU A 154 22.27 15.10 5.25
CA LEU A 154 21.78 15.08 6.63
C LEU A 154 20.74 13.98 6.86
N HIS A 155 19.84 13.74 5.90
CA HIS A 155 18.91 12.61 5.93
C HIS A 155 19.65 11.26 5.92
N ALA A 156 20.67 11.13 5.06
CA ALA A 156 21.54 9.96 5.03
C ALA A 156 22.25 9.76 6.37
N ALA A 157 22.87 10.80 6.91
CA ALA A 157 23.53 10.77 8.22
C ALA A 157 22.56 10.35 9.32
N TYR A 158 21.37 10.95 9.36
CA TYR A 158 20.33 10.63 10.33
C TYR A 158 19.95 9.15 10.28
N GLY A 159 19.65 8.62 9.08
CA GLY A 159 19.34 7.19 8.90
C GLY A 159 20.50 6.26 9.27
N ILE A 160 21.73 6.60 8.90
CA ILE A 160 22.94 5.83 9.26
C ILE A 160 23.14 5.83 10.77
N THR A 161 22.99 6.98 11.44
CA THR A 161 23.11 7.03 12.90
C THR A 161 22.05 6.20 13.61
N GLY A 162 20.80 6.21 13.11
CA GLY A 162 19.75 5.32 13.60
C GLY A 162 20.12 3.84 13.41
N ALA A 163 20.66 3.50 12.24
CA ALA A 163 21.09 2.14 11.90
C ALA A 163 22.23 1.59 12.77
N LEU A 164 23.19 2.45 13.11
CA LEU A 164 24.32 2.06 13.94
C LEU A 164 23.99 2.05 15.43
N ALA A 165 22.99 2.83 15.87
CA ALA A 165 22.72 3.03 17.28
C ALA A 165 21.85 1.94 17.93
N ASN A 166 21.07 1.14 17.18
CA ASN A 166 20.15 0.04 17.60
C ASN A 166 19.21 0.29 18.81
N ASN A 167 19.37 1.36 19.59
CA ASN A 167 18.79 1.60 20.93
C ASN A 167 18.42 3.07 21.18
N LEU A 168 18.65 3.97 20.23
CA LEU A 168 18.13 5.33 20.36
C LEU A 168 16.68 5.32 19.87
N ASN A 169 15.73 5.37 20.80
CA ASN A 169 14.39 5.87 20.51
C ASN A 169 14.53 7.35 20.12
N VAL A 170 14.87 7.59 18.86
CA VAL A 170 15.01 8.95 18.34
C VAL A 170 13.59 9.52 18.17
N PRO A 171 13.26 10.66 18.82
CA PRO A 171 11.94 11.27 18.69
C PRO A 171 11.64 11.56 17.21
N GLY A 172 10.51 11.06 16.70
CA GLY A 172 10.05 11.27 15.33
C GLY A 172 10.56 10.29 14.27
N GLY A 173 11.36 9.29 14.64
CA GLY A 173 11.70 8.17 13.76
C GLY A 173 10.61 7.10 13.77
N ALA A 174 10.26 6.54 12.61
CA ALA A 174 9.47 5.31 12.55
C ALA A 174 10.22 4.20 13.31
N PRO A 175 9.51 3.22 13.95
CA PRO A 175 10.17 2.11 14.63
C PRO A 175 11.25 1.51 13.74
N TYR A 176 12.45 1.35 14.29
CA TYR A 176 13.67 0.96 13.55
C TYR A 176 13.51 -0.30 12.70
N GLN A 177 12.56 -1.17 13.06
CA GLN A 177 12.27 -2.40 12.34
C GLN A 177 11.57 -2.18 10.97
N ALA A 178 10.95 -1.02 10.69
CA ALA A 178 10.19 -0.78 9.44
C ALA A 178 10.82 0.27 8.49
N GLY A 179 11.43 1.34 8.99
CA GLY A 179 11.88 2.51 8.18
C GLY A 179 13.40 2.74 8.09
N PHE A 180 13.80 3.84 7.44
CA PHE A 180 15.18 4.35 7.46
C PHE A 180 15.19 5.89 7.39
N GLY A 181 15.85 6.52 8.37
CA GLY A 181 15.80 7.98 8.54
C GLY A 181 14.38 8.44 8.89
N THR A 182 13.91 9.50 8.24
CA THR A 182 12.54 10.02 8.43
C THR A 182 11.50 9.28 7.60
N TYR A 183 11.87 8.31 6.77
CA TYR A 183 10.92 7.61 5.89
C TYR A 183 10.45 6.30 6.50
N ILE A 184 9.15 6.03 6.34
CA ILE A 184 8.54 4.75 6.71
C ILE A 184 8.95 3.66 5.71
N ASN A 185 8.94 3.95 4.40
CA ASN A 185 9.35 3.02 3.35
C ASN A 185 10.85 3.23 2.99
N ARG A 186 11.64 2.16 3.08
CA ARG A 186 13.09 2.15 2.78
C ARG A 186 13.42 2.45 1.31
N ASN A 187 12.56 2.06 0.38
CA ASN A 187 12.75 2.36 -1.05
C ASN A 187 12.54 3.86 -1.33
N ASN A 188 11.54 4.48 -0.70
CA ASN A 188 11.26 5.92 -0.82
C ASN A 188 12.45 6.79 -0.37
N VAL A 189 13.14 6.43 0.72
CA VAL A 189 14.37 7.14 1.13
C VAL A 189 15.56 6.80 0.24
N ALA A 190 15.69 5.56 -0.24
CA ALA A 190 16.75 5.21 -1.18
C ALA A 190 16.65 6.06 -2.46
N PHE A 191 15.43 6.37 -2.90
CA PHE A 191 15.19 7.31 -4.00
C PHE A 191 15.65 8.74 -3.65
N LEU A 192 15.34 9.27 -2.45
CA LEU A 192 15.88 10.56 -1.98
C LEU A 192 17.41 10.59 -2.04
N LEU A 193 18.07 9.52 -1.58
CA LEU A 193 19.53 9.41 -1.56
C LEU A 193 20.13 9.35 -2.97
N ASN A 194 19.43 8.76 -3.95
CA ASN A 194 19.81 8.84 -5.37
C ASN A 194 19.76 10.30 -5.88
N ILE A 195 18.81 11.14 -5.43
CA ILE A 195 18.80 12.58 -5.75
C ILE A 195 20.03 13.28 -5.14
N GLY A 196 20.38 12.94 -3.90
CA GLY A 196 21.60 13.44 -3.24
C GLY A 196 22.87 13.04 -4.00
N PHE A 197 22.93 11.79 -4.46
CA PHE A 197 24.01 11.30 -5.32
C PHE A 197 24.11 12.12 -6.61
N ALA A 198 22.99 12.37 -7.29
CA ALA A 198 22.99 13.20 -8.49
C ALA A 198 23.53 14.61 -8.24
N CYS A 199 23.21 15.22 -7.09
CA CYS A 199 23.75 16.52 -6.70
C CYS A 199 25.27 16.48 -6.50
N GLY A 200 25.77 15.48 -5.76
CA GLY A 200 27.20 15.28 -5.58
C GLY A 200 27.95 15.03 -6.90
N LEU A 201 27.35 14.25 -7.79
CA LEU A 201 27.86 13.95 -9.13
C LEU A 201 27.96 15.23 -9.98
N ALA A 202 26.91 16.07 -9.98
CA ALA A 202 26.94 17.35 -10.68
C ALA A 202 28.08 18.25 -10.20
N LEU A 203 28.29 18.35 -8.88
CA LEU A 203 29.36 19.18 -8.32
C LEU A 203 30.75 18.67 -8.74
N VAL A 204 31.02 17.37 -8.60
CA VAL A 204 32.31 16.78 -8.99
C VAL A 204 32.58 16.94 -10.48
N VAL A 205 31.61 16.60 -11.35
CA VAL A 205 31.75 16.71 -12.80
C VAL A 205 31.93 18.18 -13.22
N SER A 206 31.22 19.11 -12.59
CA SER A 206 31.37 20.54 -12.89
C SER A 206 32.78 21.07 -12.57
N ARG A 207 33.37 20.65 -11.44
CA ARG A 207 34.74 21.06 -11.08
C ARG A 207 35.77 20.39 -11.97
N LEU A 208 35.57 19.11 -12.30
CA LEU A 208 36.46 18.41 -13.23
C LEU A 208 36.49 19.08 -14.61
N LYS A 209 35.32 19.47 -15.15
CA LYS A 209 35.25 20.20 -16.42
C LYS A 209 35.89 21.59 -16.32
N ALA A 210 35.76 22.27 -15.19
CA ALA A 210 36.36 23.59 -14.99
C ALA A 210 37.89 23.54 -14.96
N ILE A 211 38.47 22.49 -14.37
CA ILE A 211 39.92 22.28 -14.30
C ILE A 211 40.47 21.89 -15.67
N THR A 212 39.81 20.95 -16.37
CA THR A 212 40.26 20.43 -17.67
C THR A 212 40.03 21.39 -18.84
N ALA A 213 39.13 22.38 -18.70
CA ALA A 213 38.89 23.39 -19.74
C ALA A 213 40.06 24.37 -19.95
N GLY A 214 41.04 24.40 -19.04
CA GLY A 214 42.21 25.29 -19.12
C GLY A 214 43.31 24.85 -20.10
N ASP A 215 43.33 23.59 -20.53
CA ASP A 215 44.52 22.98 -21.17
C ASP A 215 44.54 22.99 -22.71
N GLY A 216 43.61 23.70 -23.36
CA GLY A 216 43.54 23.80 -24.83
C GLY A 216 43.15 22.48 -25.53
N PRO A 217 42.90 22.49 -26.85
CA PRO A 217 42.37 21.34 -27.59
C PRO A 217 43.32 20.14 -27.71
N MET A 218 44.60 20.30 -27.31
CA MET A 218 45.66 19.30 -27.51
C MET A 218 46.03 18.52 -26.23
N ARG A 219 45.51 18.88 -25.06
CA ARG A 219 45.71 18.17 -23.79
C ARG A 219 44.37 17.84 -23.14
N SER A 220 43.61 16.96 -23.79
CA SER A 220 42.33 16.45 -23.28
C SER A 220 42.48 15.25 -22.32
N THR A 221 43.68 14.99 -21.80
CA THR A 221 43.99 13.84 -20.94
C THR A 221 43.97 14.24 -19.47
N LEU A 222 43.24 13.48 -18.64
CA LEU A 222 43.33 13.53 -17.18
C LEU A 222 44.77 13.24 -16.76
N ASP A 223 45.53 14.27 -16.40
CA ASP A 223 46.86 14.14 -15.83
C ASP A 223 46.80 14.07 -14.29
N TYR A 224 47.81 13.49 -13.65
CA TYR A 224 47.93 13.42 -12.18
C TYR A 224 47.85 14.81 -11.53
N SER A 225 48.33 15.84 -12.22
CA SER A 225 48.22 17.25 -11.82
C SER A 225 46.76 17.73 -11.71
N SER A 226 45.89 17.31 -12.65
CA SER A 226 44.45 17.61 -12.65
C SER A 226 43.71 16.90 -11.52
N LEU A 227 44.12 15.68 -11.16
CA LEU A 227 43.59 14.96 -10.01
C LEU A 227 44.00 15.62 -8.68
N GLY A 228 45.25 16.10 -8.58
CA GLY A 228 45.73 16.88 -7.44
C GLY A 228 44.96 18.20 -7.26
N LEU A 229 44.68 18.91 -8.36
CA LEU A 229 43.86 20.13 -8.36
C LEU A 229 42.42 19.84 -7.92
N LEU A 230 41.81 18.77 -8.41
CA LEU A 230 40.46 18.35 -8.00
C LEU A 230 40.42 17.97 -6.51
N ALA A 231 41.45 17.27 -6.03
CA ALA A 231 41.62 16.90 -4.62
C ALA A 231 41.95 18.10 -3.71
N SER A 232 42.21 19.29 -4.26
CA SER A 232 42.37 20.53 -3.49
C SER A 232 41.11 21.42 -3.49
N ASP A 233 40.12 21.08 -4.31
CA ASP A 233 38.92 21.89 -4.51
C ASP A 233 37.83 21.58 -3.46
N ARG A 234 37.41 22.61 -2.71
CA ARG A 234 36.43 22.47 -1.62
C ARG A 234 35.04 22.04 -2.12
N ILE A 235 34.63 22.46 -3.31
CA ILE A 235 33.32 22.11 -3.88
C ILE A 235 33.34 20.66 -4.37
N ALA A 236 34.45 20.22 -4.97
CA ALA A 236 34.65 18.83 -5.35
C ALA A 236 34.65 17.90 -4.13
N TRP A 237 35.33 18.28 -3.03
CA TRP A 237 35.29 17.53 -1.77
C TRP A 237 33.89 17.42 -1.18
N PHE A 238 33.14 18.53 -1.16
CA PHE A 238 31.75 18.50 -0.70
C PHE A 238 30.90 17.57 -1.58
N GLY A 239 31.07 17.63 -2.91
CA GLY A 239 30.39 16.74 -3.85
C GLY A 239 30.74 15.27 -3.60
N ALA A 240 32.02 14.96 -3.41
CA ALA A 240 32.52 13.62 -3.13
C ALA A 240 32.01 13.08 -1.78
N ALA A 241 32.03 13.89 -0.72
CA ALA A 241 31.47 13.52 0.59
C ALA A 241 29.96 13.23 0.49
N THR A 242 29.22 14.05 -0.28
CA THR A 242 27.79 13.84 -0.54
C THR A 242 27.54 12.51 -1.27
N LEU A 243 28.35 12.18 -2.28
CA LEU A 243 28.27 10.90 -2.99
C LEU A 243 28.48 9.72 -2.03
N VAL A 244 29.56 9.76 -1.25
CA VAL A 244 29.93 8.68 -0.32
C VAL A 244 28.84 8.46 0.74
N ILE A 245 28.35 9.52 1.37
CA ILE A 245 27.33 9.38 2.42
C ILE A 245 25.98 8.91 1.85
N CYS A 246 25.59 9.34 0.66
CA CYS A 246 24.37 8.88 0.02
C CYS A 246 24.47 7.41 -0.40
N VAL A 247 25.61 6.97 -0.94
CA VAL A 247 25.85 5.55 -1.23
C VAL A 247 25.81 4.74 0.06
N ALA A 248 26.54 5.15 1.09
CA ALA A 248 26.51 4.48 2.40
C ALA A 248 25.08 4.36 2.96
N GLY A 249 24.27 5.42 2.82
CA GLY A 249 22.86 5.41 3.21
C GLY A 249 22.01 4.43 2.39
N VAL A 250 22.17 4.39 1.06
CA VAL A 250 21.43 3.45 0.19
C VAL A 250 21.78 1.99 0.52
N LEU A 251 23.03 1.74 0.86
CA LEU A 251 23.50 0.42 1.26
C LEU A 251 22.90 -0.01 2.60
N LEU A 252 22.95 0.89 3.60
CA LEU A 252 22.49 0.60 4.96
C LEU A 252 20.96 0.60 5.07
N CYS A 253 20.22 1.27 4.18
CA CYS A 253 18.76 1.20 4.18
C CYS A 253 18.23 -0.13 3.62
N GLY A 254 19.08 -0.98 3.02
CA GLY A 254 18.70 -2.32 2.56
C GLY A 254 17.79 -2.35 1.32
N SER A 255 17.65 -1.24 0.59
CA SER A 255 16.82 -1.18 -0.63
C SER A 255 17.57 -1.73 -1.85
N ARG A 256 17.22 -2.95 -2.29
CA ARG A 256 17.80 -3.57 -3.50
C ARG A 256 17.53 -2.74 -4.76
N SER A 257 16.30 -2.24 -4.92
CA SER A 257 15.93 -1.37 -6.05
C SER A 257 16.72 -0.06 -6.03
N GLY A 258 16.94 0.53 -4.84
CA GLY A 258 17.75 1.73 -4.65
C GLY A 258 19.22 1.56 -5.05
N VAL A 259 19.84 0.42 -4.73
CA VAL A 259 21.22 0.10 -5.15
C VAL A 259 21.31 -0.05 -6.66
N ILE A 260 20.37 -0.78 -7.27
CA ILE A 260 20.35 -0.95 -8.73
C ILE A 260 20.04 0.40 -9.43
N ALA A 261 19.23 1.27 -8.83
CA ALA A 261 18.98 2.62 -9.36
C ALA A 261 20.27 3.45 -9.46
N VAL A 262 21.22 3.30 -8.52
CA VAL A 262 22.55 3.93 -8.62
C VAL A 262 23.31 3.42 -9.84
N LEU A 263 23.28 2.10 -10.09
CA LEU A 263 23.93 1.48 -11.25
C LEU A 263 23.29 1.91 -12.58
N VAL A 264 21.97 1.89 -12.68
CA VAL A 264 21.24 2.28 -13.90
C VAL A 264 21.41 3.78 -14.16
N GLY A 265 21.38 4.62 -13.14
CA GLY A 265 21.69 6.05 -13.26
C GLY A 265 23.14 6.30 -13.70
N GLY A 266 24.11 5.57 -13.13
CA GLY A 266 25.51 5.62 -13.54
C GLY A 266 25.72 5.22 -15.00
N MET A 267 25.09 4.11 -15.42
CA MET A 267 25.09 3.63 -16.80
C MET A 267 24.46 4.65 -17.76
N SER A 268 23.32 5.24 -17.40
CA SER A 268 22.66 6.29 -18.19
C SER A 268 23.59 7.50 -18.41
N THR A 269 24.29 7.92 -17.35
CA THR A 269 25.29 8.99 -17.43
C THR A 269 26.45 8.62 -18.35
N TYR A 270 27.01 7.42 -18.18
CA TYR A 270 28.10 6.92 -19.02
C TYR A 270 27.73 6.89 -20.50
N LEU A 271 26.58 6.30 -20.85
CA LEU A 271 26.10 6.18 -22.23
C LEU A 271 25.90 7.55 -22.89
N TRP A 272 25.53 8.57 -22.12
CA TRP A 272 25.36 9.92 -22.64
C TRP A 272 26.70 10.59 -23.00
N PHE A 273 27.72 10.45 -22.15
CA PHE A 273 29.05 11.03 -22.40
C PHE A 273 29.85 10.23 -23.44
N HIS A 274 29.75 8.89 -23.44
CA HIS A 274 30.50 8.02 -24.36
C HIS A 274 30.15 8.25 -25.83
N ARG A 275 28.89 8.59 -26.13
CA ARG A 275 28.42 8.82 -27.51
C ARG A 275 28.94 10.10 -28.16
N ARG A 276 29.60 11.01 -27.43
CA ARG A 276 29.95 12.34 -27.94
C ARG A 276 31.41 12.75 -27.82
N ASP A 277 32.05 12.47 -26.70
CA ASP A 277 33.44 12.86 -26.47
C ASP A 277 34.30 11.58 -26.41
N GLY A 278 35.13 11.34 -27.41
CA GLY A 278 35.95 10.13 -27.53
C GLY A 278 36.70 9.76 -26.23
N TRP A 279 36.60 8.48 -25.86
CA TRP A 279 37.30 7.64 -24.84
C TRP A 279 37.66 8.20 -23.44
N LEU A 280 37.85 9.49 -23.16
CA LEU A 280 38.48 9.94 -21.90
C LEU A 280 37.53 10.23 -20.72
N THR A 281 36.23 9.92 -20.82
CA THR A 281 35.26 9.90 -19.70
C THR A 281 35.14 8.53 -19.01
N ILE A 282 35.94 7.56 -19.48
CA ILE A 282 35.87 6.14 -19.14
C ILE A 282 36.42 5.77 -17.75
N PRO A 283 37.54 6.33 -17.22
CA PRO A 283 38.10 5.85 -15.95
C PRO A 283 37.24 6.14 -14.73
N VAL A 284 36.57 7.29 -14.67
CA VAL A 284 35.73 7.67 -13.52
C VAL A 284 34.38 6.95 -13.57
N ALA A 285 33.77 6.84 -14.75
CA ALA A 285 32.55 6.06 -14.92
C ALA A 285 32.80 4.56 -14.70
N ILE A 286 33.93 4.00 -15.18
CA ILE A 286 34.33 2.61 -14.91
C ILE A 286 34.69 2.43 -13.44
N VAL A 287 35.45 3.31 -12.80
CA VAL A 287 35.80 3.16 -11.38
C VAL A 287 34.56 3.24 -10.49
N VAL A 288 33.64 4.17 -10.74
CA VAL A 288 32.37 4.26 -10.00
C VAL A 288 31.47 3.06 -10.29
N THR A 289 31.32 2.64 -11.56
CA THR A 289 30.48 1.50 -11.93
C THR A 289 31.08 0.17 -11.45
N CYS A 290 32.41 -0.01 -11.51
CA CYS A 290 33.11 -1.18 -10.98
C CYS A 290 33.15 -1.20 -9.45
N TRP A 291 33.27 -0.05 -8.77
CA TRP A 291 33.13 0.01 -7.31
C TRP A 291 31.71 -0.36 -6.86
N VAL A 292 30.69 0.16 -7.54
CA VAL A 292 29.29 -0.13 -7.21
C VAL A 292 28.93 -1.57 -7.62
N ALA A 293 29.48 -2.11 -8.71
CA ALA A 293 29.31 -3.52 -9.09
C ALA A 293 30.04 -4.47 -8.14
N LEU A 294 31.24 -4.11 -7.65
CA LEU A 294 31.98 -4.85 -6.63
C LEU A 294 31.23 -4.84 -5.29
N LEU A 295 30.61 -3.71 -4.93
CA LEU A 295 29.74 -3.65 -3.75
C LEU A 295 28.42 -4.40 -3.94
N ALA A 296 27.79 -4.32 -5.11
CA ALA A 296 26.59 -5.08 -5.43
C ALA A 296 26.85 -6.59 -5.38
N ALA A 297 28.03 -7.04 -5.82
CA ALA A 297 28.48 -8.43 -5.65
C ALA A 297 28.70 -8.80 -4.17
N LEU A 298 29.13 -7.85 -3.33
CA LEU A 298 29.26 -8.01 -1.87
C LEU A 298 27.90 -8.03 -1.14
N ILE A 299 26.86 -7.45 -1.72
CA ILE A 299 25.49 -7.33 -1.16
C ILE A 299 24.56 -8.46 -1.66
N LEU A 300 24.86 -9.02 -2.83
CA LEU A 300 24.23 -10.26 -3.32
C LEU A 300 24.71 -11.49 -2.52
N THR A 301 25.82 -11.39 -1.78
CA THR A 301 26.07 -12.22 -0.60
C THR A 301 25.24 -11.71 0.59
N PRO A 302 24.52 -12.59 1.31
CA PRO A 302 23.60 -12.16 2.36
C PRO A 302 24.40 -11.62 3.56
N PHE A 303 24.61 -10.31 3.62
CA PHE A 303 24.77 -9.59 4.89
C PHE A 303 23.37 -9.49 5.49
N ALA A 304 22.86 -10.42 6.30
CA ALA A 304 23.34 -10.77 7.64
C ALA A 304 23.70 -9.49 8.42
N GLY A 305 22.67 -8.76 8.86
CA GLY A 305 22.85 -7.46 9.50
C GLY A 305 21.65 -6.92 10.31
N SER A 306 20.69 -7.76 10.69
CA SER A 306 20.00 -7.60 11.98
C SER A 306 20.24 -8.91 12.74
N LEU A 307 21.24 -8.90 13.62
CA LEU A 307 21.58 -10.02 14.51
C LEU A 307 20.49 -10.29 15.57
N ALA A 308 19.31 -9.69 15.47
CA ALA A 308 18.14 -10.00 16.29
C ALA A 308 17.06 -10.82 15.55
N SER A 309 17.25 -11.09 14.25
CA SER A 309 16.22 -11.74 13.41
C SER A 309 16.50 -13.21 13.12
N ILE A 310 17.59 -13.83 13.60
CA ILE A 310 17.86 -15.24 13.28
C ILE A 310 16.80 -16.17 13.90
N ASP A 311 16.24 -15.83 15.06
CA ASP A 311 15.16 -16.60 15.67
C ASP A 311 13.81 -16.38 14.95
N GLU A 312 13.53 -15.16 14.48
CA GLU A 312 12.29 -14.81 13.76
C GLU A 312 12.31 -15.29 12.29
N PHE A 313 13.50 -15.34 11.67
CA PHE A 313 13.70 -15.94 10.35
C PHE A 313 13.66 -17.47 10.42
N ALA A 314 14.10 -18.11 11.51
CA ALA A 314 14.04 -19.56 11.67
C ALA A 314 12.61 -20.10 11.87
N GLU A 315 11.67 -19.27 12.36
CA GLU A 315 10.25 -19.61 12.42
C GLU A 315 9.51 -19.34 11.09
N PHE A 316 9.97 -18.38 10.29
CA PHE A 316 9.37 -18.07 8.97
C PHE A 316 9.97 -18.90 7.80
N ASP A 317 11.16 -19.49 7.95
CA ASP A 317 11.89 -20.20 6.88
C ASP A 317 11.66 -21.73 6.83
N ARG A 318 10.64 -22.25 7.54
CA ARG A 318 10.26 -23.68 7.42
C ARG A 318 9.28 -23.99 6.29
N GLY A 319 8.92 -23.01 5.46
CA GLY A 319 8.09 -23.25 4.28
C GLY A 319 8.08 -22.08 3.29
N ASN A 320 9.14 -21.94 2.48
CA ASN A 320 9.08 -21.58 1.05
C ASN A 320 10.46 -21.11 0.53
N GLN A 321 11.12 -21.97 -0.24
CA GLN A 321 12.39 -21.69 -0.91
C GLN A 321 12.22 -21.00 -2.30
N HIS A 322 11.15 -20.24 -2.55
CA HIS A 322 10.85 -19.62 -3.86
C HIS A 322 10.74 -18.07 -3.82
N ARG A 323 11.72 -17.43 -3.16
CA ARG A 323 11.72 -16.01 -2.72
C ARG A 323 11.85 -14.89 -3.77
N LEU A 324 11.64 -15.15 -5.06
CA LEU A 324 11.64 -14.08 -6.10
C LEU A 324 10.32 -14.01 -6.90
N LEU A 325 9.56 -15.11 -6.98
CA LEU A 325 8.24 -15.16 -7.61
C LEU A 325 7.09 -14.97 -6.60
N ASP A 326 7.39 -15.09 -5.30
CA ASP A 326 6.44 -14.89 -4.20
C ASP A 326 6.41 -13.43 -3.70
N ASP A 327 7.02 -12.46 -4.41
CA ASP A 327 6.85 -11.03 -4.08
C ASP A 327 5.38 -10.64 -4.38
N PRO A 328 4.59 -10.23 -3.37
CA PRO A 328 3.17 -9.90 -3.55
C PRO A 328 2.90 -8.86 -4.62
N ARG A 329 3.90 -8.02 -4.97
CA ARG A 329 3.79 -7.00 -6.02
C ARG A 329 3.54 -7.59 -7.40
N PHE A 330 4.25 -8.65 -7.78
CA PHE A 330 4.09 -9.26 -9.11
C PHE A 330 2.73 -9.93 -9.27
N GLN A 331 2.17 -10.40 -8.15
CA GLN A 331 0.82 -10.96 -8.08
C GLN A 331 -0.26 -9.88 -8.16
N HIS A 332 0.03 -8.68 -7.66
CA HIS A 332 -0.89 -7.53 -7.67
C HIS A 332 -0.92 -6.76 -9.01
N TRP A 333 0.20 -6.66 -9.75
CA TRP A 333 0.26 -5.89 -11.00
C TRP A 333 -0.78 -6.28 -12.07
N PRO A 334 -1.12 -7.57 -12.29
CA PRO A 334 -2.21 -7.94 -13.19
C PRO A 334 -3.56 -7.32 -12.80
N GLU A 335 -3.83 -7.16 -11.50
CA GLU A 335 -5.04 -6.50 -10.98
C GLU A 335 -5.02 -5.00 -11.29
N GLY A 336 -3.87 -4.34 -11.10
CA GLY A 336 -3.68 -2.95 -11.49
C GLY A 336 -3.81 -2.73 -13.00
N ILE A 337 -3.33 -3.67 -13.84
CA ILE A 337 -3.51 -3.61 -15.30
C ILE A 337 -4.99 -3.76 -15.65
N ARG A 338 -5.70 -4.70 -15.02
CA ARG A 338 -7.14 -4.87 -15.22
C ARG A 338 -7.88 -3.60 -14.84
N ALA A 339 -7.57 -3.01 -13.68
CA ALA A 339 -8.13 -1.73 -13.25
C ALA A 339 -7.87 -0.64 -14.29
N ALA A 340 -6.63 -0.48 -14.76
CA ALA A 340 -6.27 0.50 -15.76
C ALA A 340 -7.15 0.40 -17.01
N LEU A 341 -7.33 -0.82 -17.55
CA LEU A 341 -8.16 -1.06 -18.74
C LEU A 341 -9.62 -0.61 -18.56
N HIS A 342 -10.18 -0.74 -17.35
CA HIS A 342 -11.54 -0.29 -17.05
C HIS A 342 -11.67 1.23 -16.91
N TYR A 343 -10.61 1.94 -16.52
CA TYR A 343 -10.63 3.40 -16.37
C TYR A 343 -10.11 4.15 -17.61
N LEU A 344 -9.66 3.47 -18.66
CA LEU A 344 -9.25 4.13 -19.91
C LEU A 344 -10.42 4.80 -20.65
N PRO A 345 -10.15 5.90 -21.38
CA PRO A 345 -8.85 6.55 -21.56
C PRO A 345 -8.45 7.57 -20.47
N ALA A 346 -9.36 8.00 -19.60
CA ALA A 346 -9.15 9.16 -18.71
C ALA A 346 -8.69 8.83 -17.28
N GLY A 347 -8.56 7.56 -16.93
CA GLY A 347 -8.15 7.13 -15.59
C GLY A 347 -9.24 7.30 -14.52
N ALA A 348 -8.90 6.90 -13.30
CA ALA A 348 -9.76 6.88 -12.12
C ALA A 348 -9.67 8.16 -11.26
N GLY A 349 -8.78 9.10 -11.61
CA GLY A 349 -8.43 10.28 -10.79
C GLY A 349 -7.05 10.15 -10.14
N ILE A 350 -6.30 11.25 -10.01
CA ILE A 350 -5.01 11.24 -9.27
C ILE A 350 -5.23 10.89 -7.79
N ALA A 351 -4.32 10.12 -7.18
CA ALA A 351 -4.41 9.65 -5.79
C ALA A 351 -5.69 8.83 -5.49
N THR A 352 -6.06 7.93 -6.41
CA THR A 352 -7.23 7.04 -6.27
C THR A 352 -6.87 5.56 -6.32
N TYR A 353 -5.61 5.21 -6.57
CA TYR A 353 -5.18 3.83 -6.80
C TYR A 353 -5.68 2.88 -5.72
N SER A 354 -5.50 3.24 -4.44
CA SER A 354 -5.92 2.45 -3.28
C SER A 354 -7.35 1.92 -3.36
N TYR A 355 -8.28 2.65 -4.00
CA TYR A 355 -9.66 2.22 -4.18
C TYR A 355 -9.95 1.68 -5.58
N ALA A 356 -9.24 2.20 -6.60
CA ALA A 356 -9.53 1.94 -8.00
C ALA A 356 -9.40 0.47 -8.38
N TYR A 357 -8.41 -0.24 -7.83
CA TYR A 357 -8.16 -1.64 -8.19
C TYR A 357 -9.04 -2.65 -7.44
N LEU A 358 -9.65 -2.27 -6.31
CA LEU A 358 -10.38 -3.19 -5.42
C LEU A 358 -11.44 -4.03 -6.16
N PRO A 359 -12.28 -3.47 -7.05
CA PRO A 359 -13.26 -4.25 -7.82
C PRO A 359 -12.66 -5.32 -8.75
N TYR A 360 -11.37 -5.23 -9.04
CA TYR A 360 -10.70 -5.98 -10.09
C TYR A 360 -9.70 -7.01 -9.54
N GLN A 361 -9.66 -7.18 -8.22
CA GLN A 361 -8.82 -8.15 -7.52
C GLN A 361 -9.08 -9.59 -8.02
N SER A 362 -8.14 -10.50 -7.76
CA SER A 362 -8.15 -11.88 -8.26
C SER A 362 -7.86 -12.94 -7.18
N GLY A 363 -7.74 -12.56 -5.91
CA GLY A 363 -7.60 -13.52 -4.80
C GLY A 363 -6.17 -13.70 -4.26
N VAL A 364 -5.19 -12.93 -4.70
CA VAL A 364 -3.77 -13.34 -4.58
C VAL A 364 -3.04 -12.77 -3.35
N ALA A 365 -3.38 -11.55 -2.92
CA ALA A 365 -2.71 -10.90 -1.81
C ALA A 365 -3.71 -10.44 -0.75
N GLU A 366 -3.50 -10.86 0.50
CA GLU A 366 -4.41 -10.63 1.63
C GLU A 366 -4.56 -9.14 1.99
N ASP A 367 -3.47 -8.39 1.83
CA ASP A 367 -3.39 -7.00 2.26
C ASP A 367 -3.89 -5.99 1.22
N TRP A 368 -4.44 -4.90 1.73
CA TRP A 368 -4.88 -3.76 0.94
C TRP A 368 -3.67 -2.92 0.49
N PHE A 369 -3.37 -2.94 -0.81
CA PHE A 369 -2.39 -2.05 -1.44
C PHE A 369 -2.90 -0.60 -1.53
N HIS A 370 -2.16 0.33 -0.94
CA HIS A 370 -2.42 1.76 -1.09
C HIS A 370 -1.82 2.35 -2.39
N HIS A 371 -0.76 1.72 -2.90
CA HIS A 371 -0.05 2.07 -4.13
C HIS A 371 0.22 0.82 -4.96
N ALA A 372 0.48 0.99 -6.26
CA ALA A 372 0.78 -0.14 -7.15
C ALA A 372 2.16 -0.76 -6.92
N ASP A 373 3.02 -0.07 -6.15
CA ASP A 373 4.47 -0.29 -6.10
C ASP A 373 5.10 -0.36 -7.51
N ASN A 374 4.49 0.35 -8.45
CA ASN A 374 4.90 0.56 -9.83
C ASN A 374 4.21 1.85 -10.30
N LEU A 375 4.93 2.96 -10.23
CA LEU A 375 4.36 4.28 -10.48
C LEU A 375 3.86 4.44 -11.93
N TRP A 376 4.41 3.68 -12.89
CA TRP A 376 3.93 3.71 -14.28
C TRP A 376 2.55 3.09 -14.41
N LEU A 377 2.31 1.99 -13.71
CA LEU A 377 1.01 1.34 -13.64
C LEU A 377 0.01 2.21 -12.88
N GLU A 378 0.43 2.76 -11.74
CA GLU A 378 -0.38 3.70 -10.95
C GLU A 378 -0.79 4.91 -11.77
N LEU A 379 0.15 5.53 -12.49
CA LEU A 379 -0.11 6.63 -13.40
C LEU A 379 -1.16 6.26 -14.46
N LEU A 380 -1.07 5.05 -15.03
CA LEU A 380 -2.03 4.60 -16.04
C LEU A 380 -3.43 4.38 -15.45
N VAL A 381 -3.53 3.83 -14.24
CA VAL A 381 -4.81 3.68 -13.53
C VAL A 381 -5.43 5.04 -13.22
N GLU A 382 -4.63 5.96 -12.69
CA GLU A 382 -5.12 7.22 -12.13
C GLU A 382 -5.33 8.33 -13.18
N GLN A 383 -4.44 8.43 -14.16
CA GLN A 383 -4.40 9.51 -15.15
C GLN A 383 -4.67 9.02 -16.58
N GLY A 384 -4.80 7.70 -16.79
CA GLY A 384 -5.07 7.12 -18.09
C GLY A 384 -4.01 7.45 -19.14
N ILE A 385 -4.43 7.42 -20.41
CA ILE A 385 -3.55 7.73 -21.55
C ILE A 385 -3.10 9.19 -21.51
N ALA A 386 -3.94 10.10 -21.01
CA ALA A 386 -3.61 11.52 -20.90
C ALA A 386 -2.37 11.74 -19.99
N GLY A 387 -2.33 11.09 -18.83
CA GLY A 387 -1.16 11.12 -17.94
C GLY A 387 0.12 10.63 -18.62
N VAL A 388 0.04 9.51 -19.36
CA VAL A 388 1.17 8.97 -20.11
C VAL A 388 1.67 9.94 -21.17
N ILE A 389 0.77 10.62 -21.89
CA ILE A 389 1.13 11.64 -22.89
C ILE A 389 1.85 12.82 -22.23
N PHE A 390 1.35 13.32 -21.09
CA PHE A 390 2.00 14.42 -20.38
C PHE A 390 3.37 14.02 -19.83
N LEU A 391 3.51 12.82 -19.26
CA LEU A 391 4.79 12.28 -18.83
C LEU A 391 5.77 12.19 -20.02
N ALA A 392 5.35 11.62 -21.15
CA ALA A 392 6.17 11.52 -22.35
C ALA A 392 6.62 12.91 -22.86
N ALA A 393 5.76 13.92 -22.78
CA ALA A 393 6.11 15.29 -23.12
C ALA A 393 7.17 15.88 -22.16
N VAL A 394 7.04 15.64 -20.85
CA VAL A 394 8.03 16.07 -19.83
C VAL A 394 9.38 15.38 -20.06
N VAL A 395 9.38 14.06 -20.28
CA VAL A 395 10.61 13.28 -20.59
C VAL A 395 11.24 13.80 -21.89
N GLY A 396 10.45 14.06 -22.92
CA GLY A 396 10.94 14.64 -24.18
C GLY A 396 11.57 16.02 -24.00
N ILE A 397 11.05 16.85 -23.08
CA ILE A 397 11.64 18.14 -22.72
C ILE A 397 12.98 17.95 -22.01
N LEU A 398 13.08 16.99 -21.09
CA LEU A 398 14.32 16.69 -20.37
C LEU A 398 15.41 16.14 -21.31
N ILE A 399 15.05 15.26 -22.25
CA ILE A 399 15.97 14.77 -23.28
C ILE A 399 16.46 15.94 -24.14
N ARG A 400 15.56 16.84 -24.58
CA ARG A 400 15.95 18.05 -25.31
C ARG A 400 16.84 18.98 -24.48
N ALA A 401 16.61 19.08 -23.17
CA ALA A 401 17.43 19.87 -22.26
C ALA A 401 18.85 19.28 -22.15
N LEU A 402 18.98 17.96 -22.01
CA LEU A 402 20.27 17.25 -22.04
C LEU A 402 21.03 17.49 -23.34
N LEU A 403 20.35 17.40 -24.50
CA LEU A 403 20.95 17.65 -25.81
C LEU A 403 21.45 19.10 -25.95
N ARG A 404 20.78 20.07 -25.33
CA ARG A 404 21.22 21.47 -25.34
C ARG A 404 22.41 21.70 -24.41
N LEU A 405 22.36 21.14 -23.20
CA LEU A 405 23.45 21.26 -22.22
C LEU A 405 24.74 20.60 -22.72
N SER A 406 24.66 19.55 -23.54
CA SER A 406 25.85 18.90 -24.11
C SER A 406 26.64 19.77 -25.06
N HIS A 407 26.03 20.83 -25.61
CA HIS A 407 26.71 21.81 -26.44
C HIS A 407 27.21 23.02 -25.64
N SER A 408 26.96 23.07 -24.33
CA SER A 408 27.42 24.16 -23.46
C SER A 408 28.90 23.96 -23.11
N THR A 409 29.66 25.06 -23.15
CA THR A 409 31.04 25.11 -22.65
C THR A 409 31.12 25.44 -21.16
N ASP A 410 29.98 25.72 -20.51
CA ASP A 410 29.92 26.04 -19.09
C ASP A 410 30.14 24.78 -18.23
N PRO A 411 31.13 24.77 -17.32
CA PRO A 411 31.38 23.62 -16.46
C PRO A 411 30.17 23.22 -15.60
N VAL A 412 29.36 24.18 -15.13
CA VAL A 412 28.16 23.87 -14.32
C VAL A 412 27.11 23.14 -15.14
N ASP A 413 26.98 23.45 -16.44
CA ASP A 413 26.04 22.79 -17.33
C ASP A 413 26.44 21.34 -17.62
N SER A 414 27.74 21.05 -17.67
CA SER A 414 28.26 19.67 -17.77
C SER A 414 27.91 18.85 -16.52
N GLY A 415 27.99 19.47 -15.33
CA GLY A 415 27.53 18.85 -14.08
C GLY A 415 26.04 18.57 -14.07
N LEU A 416 25.21 19.54 -14.47
CA LEU A 416 23.75 19.37 -14.56
C LEU A 416 23.33 18.31 -15.60
N LEU A 417 24.06 18.21 -16.71
CA LEU A 417 23.87 17.15 -17.68
C LEU A 417 24.11 15.78 -17.05
N ALA A 418 25.19 15.61 -16.28
CA ALA A 418 25.48 14.35 -15.60
C ALA A 418 24.39 13.98 -14.58
N ALA A 419 23.98 14.94 -13.74
CA ALA A 419 22.90 14.71 -12.79
C ALA A 419 21.56 14.37 -13.45
N CYS A 420 21.20 15.05 -14.54
CA CYS A 420 19.95 14.76 -15.22
C CYS A 420 19.97 13.40 -15.93
N ALA A 421 21.07 13.03 -16.59
CA ALA A 421 21.22 11.71 -17.19
C ALA A 421 21.15 10.62 -16.12
N TYR A 422 21.82 10.81 -14.99
CA TYR A 422 21.74 9.92 -13.83
C TYR A 422 20.31 9.77 -13.32
N MET A 423 19.63 10.89 -13.04
CA MET A 423 18.28 10.85 -12.48
C MET A 423 17.25 10.23 -13.41
N LEU A 424 17.35 10.43 -14.73
CA LEU A 424 16.44 9.77 -15.68
C LEU A 424 16.58 8.24 -15.62
N GLY A 425 17.81 7.73 -15.52
CA GLY A 425 18.06 6.29 -15.36
C GLY A 425 17.60 5.76 -13.99
N SER A 426 17.91 6.50 -12.92
CA SER A 426 17.53 6.15 -11.55
C SER A 426 16.00 6.10 -11.40
N ILE A 427 15.28 7.14 -11.84
CA ILE A 427 13.80 7.20 -11.85
C ILE A 427 13.19 6.06 -12.68
N ALA A 428 13.69 5.81 -13.89
CA ALA A 428 13.16 4.75 -14.73
C ALA A 428 13.21 3.38 -14.04
N TRP A 429 14.26 3.13 -13.25
CA TRP A 429 14.41 1.89 -12.50
C TRP A 429 13.63 1.88 -11.18
N SER A 430 13.84 2.86 -10.30
CA SER A 430 13.27 2.89 -8.95
C SER A 430 11.75 2.86 -8.97
N GLU A 431 11.13 3.70 -9.82
CA GLU A 431 9.68 3.87 -9.88
C GLU A 431 8.96 2.71 -10.60
N THR A 432 9.69 1.75 -11.15
CA THR A 432 9.11 0.48 -11.63
C THR A 432 8.78 -0.47 -10.48
N PHE A 433 9.46 -0.32 -9.33
CA PHE A 433 9.35 -1.22 -8.18
C PHE A 433 8.99 -0.48 -6.88
N ASP A 434 8.55 0.76 -7.00
CA ASP A 434 8.19 1.66 -5.91
C ASP A 434 7.43 2.90 -6.43
N PHE A 435 7.05 3.79 -5.52
CA PHE A 435 6.36 5.06 -5.79
C PHE A 435 7.08 6.27 -5.15
N GLY A 436 8.40 6.17 -4.96
CA GLY A 436 9.22 7.17 -4.28
C GLY A 436 9.16 8.56 -4.89
N LEU A 437 8.89 8.71 -6.19
CA LEU A 437 8.83 9.99 -6.88
C LEU A 437 7.63 10.85 -6.46
N VAL A 438 6.49 10.24 -6.12
CA VAL A 438 5.29 10.99 -5.70
C VAL A 438 5.32 11.39 -4.23
N ILE A 439 6.30 10.89 -3.46
CA ILE A 439 6.51 11.33 -2.09
C ILE A 439 6.90 12.82 -2.08
N PRO A 440 6.20 13.70 -1.34
CA PRO A 440 6.32 15.15 -1.45
C PRO A 440 7.75 15.70 -1.33
N GLY A 441 8.53 15.23 -0.34
CA GLY A 441 9.93 15.64 -0.18
C GLY A 441 10.82 15.26 -1.36
N ASN A 442 10.58 14.07 -1.94
CA ASN A 442 11.26 13.60 -3.14
C ASN A 442 10.82 14.38 -4.37
N LEU A 443 9.51 14.57 -4.54
CA LEU A 443 8.91 15.31 -5.65
C LEU A 443 9.45 16.73 -5.74
N VAL A 444 9.49 17.47 -4.62
CA VAL A 444 10.06 18.82 -4.56
C VAL A 444 11.56 18.79 -4.90
N SER A 445 12.31 17.80 -4.41
CA SER A 445 13.75 17.66 -4.68
C SER A 445 14.03 17.38 -6.16
N VAL A 446 13.28 16.45 -6.78
CA VAL A 446 13.36 16.14 -8.22
C VAL A 446 12.93 17.35 -9.06
N ALA A 447 11.80 17.98 -8.72
CA ALA A 447 11.31 19.17 -9.41
C ALA A 447 12.34 20.31 -9.35
N THR A 448 13.02 20.48 -8.22
CA THR A 448 14.11 21.45 -8.08
C THR A 448 15.27 21.12 -9.03
N LEU A 449 15.81 19.91 -8.96
CA LEU A 449 16.98 19.52 -9.75
C LEU A 449 16.69 19.54 -11.25
N LEU A 450 15.63 18.87 -11.70
CA LEU A 450 15.27 18.77 -13.11
C LEU A 450 14.72 20.10 -13.66
N GLY A 451 14.02 20.90 -12.84
CA GLY A 451 13.58 22.23 -13.22
C GLY A 451 14.75 23.16 -13.56
N ILE A 452 15.84 23.11 -12.79
CA ILE A 452 17.04 23.91 -13.05
C ILE A 452 17.75 23.46 -14.33
N VAL A 453 17.80 22.15 -14.61
CA VAL A 453 18.33 21.60 -15.86
C VAL A 453 17.59 22.21 -17.06
N VAL A 454 16.25 22.23 -17.02
CA VAL A 454 15.41 22.82 -18.07
C VAL A 454 15.70 24.31 -18.23
N VAL A 455 15.77 25.07 -17.12
CA VAL A 455 16.09 26.51 -17.14
C VAL A 455 17.46 26.78 -17.76
N ARG A 456 18.50 26.07 -17.31
CA ARG A 456 19.88 26.24 -17.80
C ARG A 456 20.05 25.84 -19.25
N SER A 457 19.37 24.79 -19.71
CA SER A 457 19.43 24.33 -21.10
C SER A 457 18.98 25.39 -22.12
N GLN A 458 18.02 26.24 -21.72
CA GLN A 458 17.52 27.33 -22.57
C GLN A 458 18.53 28.47 -22.66
N SER A 459 19.19 28.79 -21.54
CA SER A 459 20.28 29.79 -21.49
C SER A 459 21.49 29.35 -22.34
N ALA A 460 21.85 28.07 -22.28
CA ALA A 460 22.90 27.48 -23.11
C ALA A 460 22.56 27.62 -24.61
N ALA A 461 21.35 27.22 -25.02
CA ALA A 461 20.92 27.32 -26.42
C ALA A 461 20.93 28.74 -26.97
N LEU A 462 20.54 29.74 -26.17
CA LEU A 462 20.61 31.16 -26.56
C LEU A 462 22.05 31.61 -26.77
N THR A 463 22.96 31.20 -25.87
CA THR A 463 24.39 31.55 -25.97
C THR A 463 25.00 30.96 -27.23
N SER A 464 24.73 29.69 -27.52
CA SER A 464 25.19 29.02 -28.75
C SER A 464 24.61 29.66 -30.01
N ALA A 465 23.33 30.05 -30.01
CA ALA A 465 22.71 30.68 -31.18
C ALA A 465 23.29 32.07 -31.50
N VAL A 466 23.65 32.85 -30.47
CA VAL A 466 24.35 34.14 -30.61
C VAL A 466 25.78 33.94 -31.11
N GLN A 467 26.52 32.97 -30.55
CA GLN A 467 27.87 32.64 -31.00
C GLN A 467 27.91 32.13 -32.45
N ALA A 468 26.88 31.40 -32.89
CA ALA A 468 26.74 30.91 -34.25
C ALA A 468 26.23 31.97 -35.26
N GLY A 469 26.02 33.22 -34.84
CA GLY A 469 25.51 34.30 -35.71
C GLY A 469 24.05 34.12 -36.19
N SER A 470 23.37 33.04 -35.78
CA SER A 470 22.00 32.70 -36.15
C SER A 470 20.92 33.52 -35.41
N ALA A 471 21.32 34.23 -34.35
CA ALA A 471 20.48 35.15 -33.61
C ALA A 471 21.18 36.50 -33.47
N LYS A 472 20.44 37.61 -33.71
CA LYS A 472 20.96 38.96 -33.45
C LYS A 472 21.26 39.10 -31.95
N ALA A 473 22.42 39.65 -31.61
CA ALA A 473 22.72 40.10 -30.26
C ALA A 473 21.56 41.03 -29.79
N PRO A 474 21.10 40.92 -28.53
CA PRO A 474 19.93 41.66 -28.08
C PRO A 474 20.13 43.17 -28.28
N VAL A 475 19.25 43.76 -29.10
CA VAL A 475 19.25 45.19 -29.45
C VAL A 475 18.50 45.99 -28.39
N SER A 476 19.13 47.06 -27.89
CA SER A 476 18.61 48.16 -27.05
C SER A 476 18.03 47.82 -25.66
N VAL A 477 18.49 48.57 -24.65
CA VAL A 477 18.24 48.39 -23.21
C VAL A 477 16.76 48.62 -22.82
N GLU A 478 16.00 49.45 -23.56
CA GLU A 478 14.60 49.80 -23.22
C GLU A 478 13.58 48.66 -23.48
N PHE A 479 13.68 47.96 -24.61
CA PHE A 479 12.74 46.88 -24.96
C PHE A 479 12.91 45.62 -24.08
N VAL A 480 14.08 45.47 -23.45
CA VAL A 480 14.42 44.38 -22.54
C VAL A 480 13.74 44.54 -21.17
N GLY A 481 13.52 45.79 -20.72
CA GLY A 481 12.86 46.08 -19.45
C GLY A 481 11.38 45.65 -19.40
N VAL A 482 10.67 45.75 -20.53
CA VAL A 482 9.24 45.40 -20.63
C VAL A 482 9.02 43.89 -20.53
N LYS A 483 9.77 43.07 -21.29
CA LYS A 483 9.64 41.60 -21.26
C LYS A 483 10.01 40.98 -19.91
N ARG A 484 10.94 41.61 -19.17
CA ARG A 484 11.35 41.24 -17.80
C ARG A 484 10.20 41.41 -16.80
N ARG A 485 9.59 42.59 -16.76
CA ARG A 485 8.45 42.87 -15.88
C ARG A 485 7.30 41.93 -16.17
N VAL A 486 7.04 41.64 -17.45
CA VAL A 486 6.01 40.67 -17.85
C VAL A 486 6.26 39.27 -17.27
N LEU A 487 7.48 38.72 -17.37
CA LEU A 487 7.78 37.40 -16.80
C LEU A 487 7.64 37.38 -15.28
N SER A 488 8.21 38.35 -14.57
CA SER A 488 8.09 38.43 -13.11
C SER A 488 6.65 38.65 -12.66
N CYS A 489 5.85 39.45 -13.39
CA CYS A 489 4.42 39.62 -13.14
C CYS A 489 3.63 38.33 -13.40
N LEU A 490 3.97 37.57 -14.47
CA LEU A 490 3.33 36.29 -14.76
C LEU A 490 3.69 35.24 -13.70
N THR A 491 4.96 35.10 -13.33
CA THR A 491 5.40 34.20 -12.26
C THR A 491 4.76 34.59 -10.93
N LEU A 492 4.72 35.88 -10.59
CA LEU A 492 4.05 36.38 -9.39
C LEU A 492 2.55 36.07 -9.45
N GLY A 493 1.89 36.31 -10.58
CA GLY A 493 0.48 35.98 -10.80
C GLY A 493 0.19 34.49 -10.67
N VAL A 494 1.06 33.63 -11.20
CA VAL A 494 0.94 32.17 -11.04
C VAL A 494 1.13 31.77 -9.58
N LEU A 495 2.14 32.30 -8.88
CA LEU A 495 2.37 32.02 -7.46
C LEU A 495 1.19 32.46 -6.59
N THR A 496 0.72 33.71 -6.75
CA THR A 496 -0.39 34.24 -5.96
C THR A 496 -1.70 33.53 -6.25
N THR A 497 -1.99 33.23 -7.52
CA THR A 497 -3.20 32.52 -7.93
C THR A 497 -3.17 31.07 -7.46
N SER A 498 -2.05 30.37 -7.64
CA SER A 498 -1.91 28.97 -7.22
C SER A 498 -2.11 28.82 -5.71
N VAL A 499 -1.45 29.66 -4.92
CA VAL A 499 -1.59 29.64 -3.46
C VAL A 499 -3.00 30.09 -3.05
N GLY A 500 -3.54 31.15 -3.64
CA GLY A 500 -4.89 31.61 -3.34
C GLY A 500 -5.97 30.55 -3.61
N LEU A 501 -5.80 29.76 -4.68
CA LEU A 501 -6.71 28.66 -5.03
C LEU A 501 -6.52 27.43 -4.13
N CYS A 502 -5.29 27.06 -3.81
CA CYS A 502 -4.97 25.78 -3.16
C CYS A 502 -4.91 25.84 -1.63
N LEU A 503 -4.44 26.97 -1.06
CA LEU A 503 -4.17 27.09 0.37
C LEU A 503 -5.40 26.86 1.27
N PRO A 504 -6.61 27.33 0.93
CA PRO A 504 -7.80 27.04 1.73
C PRO A 504 -8.12 25.55 1.80
N GLY A 505 -8.01 24.84 0.67
CA GLY A 505 -8.22 23.39 0.59
C GLY A 505 -7.17 22.62 1.41
N LEU A 506 -5.89 22.92 1.20
CA LEU A 506 -4.80 22.28 1.95
C LEU A 506 -4.90 22.52 3.46
N ARG A 507 -5.32 23.73 3.87
CA ARG A 507 -5.56 24.04 5.29
C ARG A 507 -6.69 23.19 5.85
N ARG A 508 -7.81 23.09 5.13
CA ARG A 508 -8.96 22.28 5.54
C ARG A 508 -8.55 20.82 5.69
N ASP A 509 -7.89 20.25 4.68
CA ASP A 509 -7.51 18.85 4.69
C ASP A 509 -6.47 18.53 5.80
N ALA A 510 -5.61 19.50 6.15
CA ALA A 510 -4.71 19.40 7.31
C ALA A 510 -5.44 19.46 8.66
N VAL A 511 -6.49 20.28 8.77
CA VAL A 511 -7.34 20.33 9.97
C VAL A 511 -8.15 19.03 10.11
N ASP A 512 -8.69 18.52 9.02
CA ASP A 512 -9.44 17.25 8.99
C ASP A 512 -8.54 16.09 9.44
N GLU A 513 -7.32 15.98 8.91
CA GLU A 513 -6.35 14.96 9.33
C GLU A 513 -5.94 15.10 10.80
N TYR A 514 -5.71 16.33 11.27
CA TYR A 514 -5.41 16.60 12.68
C TYR A 514 -6.56 16.14 13.61
N LEU A 515 -7.81 16.46 13.27
CA LEU A 515 -8.97 16.02 14.05
C LEU A 515 -9.11 14.51 14.05
N LEU A 516 -8.91 13.86 12.89
CA LEU A 516 -8.92 12.41 12.76
C LEU A 516 -7.90 11.74 13.68
N GLN A 517 -6.63 12.16 13.61
CA GLN A 517 -5.55 11.54 14.39
C GLN A 517 -5.68 11.85 15.88
N SER A 518 -6.00 13.10 16.24
CA SER A 518 -6.13 13.51 17.65
C SER A 518 -7.28 12.80 18.37
N ILE A 519 -8.45 12.69 17.73
CA ILE A 519 -9.60 12.00 18.30
C ILE A 519 -9.35 10.49 18.33
N ALA A 520 -8.78 9.90 17.27
CA ALA A 520 -8.43 8.48 17.27
C ALA A 520 -7.47 8.12 18.42
N SER A 521 -6.45 8.96 18.65
CA SER A 521 -5.52 8.79 19.76
C SER A 521 -6.21 8.85 21.12
N GLN A 522 -7.14 9.81 21.32
CA GLN A 522 -7.92 9.92 22.56
C GLN A 522 -8.83 8.70 22.80
N LEU A 523 -9.51 8.22 21.74
CA LEU A 523 -10.37 7.03 21.82
C LEU A 523 -9.60 5.75 22.17
N SER A 524 -8.31 5.69 21.85
CA SER A 524 -7.42 4.58 22.23
C SER A 524 -6.87 4.71 23.64
N ALA A 525 -6.71 5.93 24.16
CA ALA A 525 -6.11 6.18 25.47
C ALA A 525 -7.10 6.07 26.63
N GLU A 526 -8.36 6.47 26.43
CA GLU A 526 -9.36 6.57 27.50
C GLU A 526 -10.68 5.84 27.15
N PRO A 527 -11.33 5.18 28.14
CA PRO A 527 -12.68 4.67 27.97
C PRO A 527 -13.64 5.79 27.58
N SER A 528 -14.33 5.63 26.45
CA SER A 528 -15.19 6.68 25.91
C SER A 528 -16.44 6.91 26.77
N SER A 529 -16.54 8.07 27.43
CA SER A 529 -17.76 8.51 28.12
C SER A 529 -18.69 9.28 27.17
N ALA A 530 -19.99 9.32 27.48
CA ALA A 530 -20.96 10.07 26.66
C ALA A 530 -20.64 11.58 26.59
N GLU A 531 -20.13 12.15 27.67
CA GLU A 531 -19.69 13.55 27.73
C GLU A 531 -18.47 13.79 26.84
N SER A 532 -17.45 12.92 26.91
CA SER A 532 -16.26 13.00 26.07
C SER A 532 -16.60 12.89 24.58
N LEU A 533 -17.46 11.95 24.20
CA LEU A 533 -17.91 11.80 22.81
C LEU A 533 -18.69 13.02 22.31
N ASN A 534 -19.55 13.62 23.15
CA ASN A 534 -20.24 14.87 22.81
C ASN A 534 -19.26 16.04 22.66
N ALA A 535 -18.24 16.13 23.50
CA ALA A 535 -17.18 17.13 23.39
C ALA A 535 -16.37 16.96 22.10
N GLN A 536 -16.09 15.73 21.67
CA GLN A 536 -15.41 15.45 20.40
C GLN A 536 -16.30 15.80 19.20
N LEU A 537 -17.59 15.43 19.21
CA LEU A 537 -18.54 15.80 18.16
C LEU A 537 -18.72 17.32 18.07
N SER A 538 -18.78 18.02 19.21
CA SER A 538 -18.88 19.48 19.23
C SER A 538 -17.58 20.15 18.74
N THR A 539 -16.42 19.56 19.03
CA THR A 539 -15.13 20.00 18.48
C THR A 539 -15.13 19.93 16.95
N ILE A 540 -15.54 18.79 16.37
CA ILE A 540 -15.67 18.63 14.91
C ILE A 540 -16.67 19.64 14.34
N ALA A 541 -17.84 19.79 14.95
CA ALA A 541 -18.85 20.75 14.50
C ALA A 541 -18.35 22.21 14.56
N SER A 542 -17.57 22.55 15.59
CA SER A 542 -17.02 23.89 15.80
C SER A 542 -15.91 24.25 14.81
N ALA A 543 -15.25 23.26 14.22
CA ALA A 543 -14.23 23.47 13.20
C ALA A 543 -14.80 24.06 11.88
N ARG A 544 -16.13 24.09 11.72
CA ARG A 544 -16.85 24.67 10.55
C ARG A 544 -16.29 24.17 9.22
N ILE A 545 -16.13 22.87 9.12
CA ILE A 545 -15.62 22.24 7.90
C ILE A 545 -16.77 22.17 6.89
N ASP A 546 -16.75 23.05 5.88
CA ASP A 546 -17.82 23.17 4.88
C ASP A 546 -18.04 21.87 4.08
N GLN A 547 -16.98 21.07 3.91
CA GLN A 547 -16.99 19.82 3.17
C GLN A 547 -16.03 18.81 3.81
N PRO A 548 -16.49 18.05 4.82
CA PRO A 548 -15.64 17.08 5.52
C PRO A 548 -15.23 15.94 4.57
N THR A 549 -14.00 15.43 4.74
CA THR A 549 -13.52 14.26 3.99
C THR A 549 -14.32 12.98 4.34
N PRO A 550 -14.29 11.96 3.47
CA PRO A 550 -14.91 10.66 3.77
C PRO A 550 -14.46 10.06 5.10
N GLU A 551 -13.16 10.16 5.43
CA GLU A 551 -12.58 9.61 6.66
C GLU A 551 -13.15 10.32 7.89
N LEU A 552 -13.29 11.64 7.84
CA LEU A 552 -13.87 12.41 8.95
C LEU A 552 -15.36 12.06 9.14
N LEU A 553 -16.09 11.85 8.04
CA LEU A 553 -17.48 11.39 8.09
C LEU A 553 -17.60 9.98 8.68
N ASP A 554 -16.64 9.09 8.39
CA ASP A 554 -16.58 7.75 8.98
C ASP A 554 -16.26 7.81 10.49
N LEU A 555 -15.38 8.73 10.91
CA LEU A 555 -15.14 8.98 12.34
C LEU A 555 -16.41 9.52 13.03
N VAL A 556 -17.09 10.51 12.45
CA VAL A 556 -18.36 11.04 12.96
C VAL A 556 -19.42 9.93 13.07
N THR A 557 -19.46 9.02 12.10
CA THR A 557 -20.32 7.83 12.15
C THR A 557 -19.99 6.94 13.35
N ARG A 558 -18.71 6.65 13.58
CA ARG A 558 -18.24 5.85 14.72
C ARG A 558 -18.56 6.50 16.06
N LEU A 559 -18.36 7.82 16.19
CA LEU A 559 -18.65 8.58 17.41
C LEU A 559 -20.14 8.54 17.73
N ASN A 560 -21.00 8.90 16.76
CA ASN A 560 -22.45 8.88 16.94
C ASN A 560 -22.97 7.48 17.26
N ARG A 561 -22.45 6.43 16.59
CA ARG A 561 -22.81 5.05 16.89
C ARG A 561 -22.47 4.66 18.33
N THR A 562 -21.27 5.01 18.79
CA THR A 562 -20.83 4.72 20.16
C THR A 562 -21.67 5.48 21.19
N LEU A 563 -21.94 6.77 20.92
CA LEU A 563 -22.78 7.60 21.78
C LEU A 563 -24.22 7.07 21.88
N ALA A 564 -24.81 6.67 20.75
CA ALA A 564 -26.14 6.06 20.71
C ALA A 564 -26.20 4.79 21.57
N ARG A 565 -25.17 3.94 21.47
CA ARG A 565 -25.07 2.72 22.29
C ARG A 565 -24.97 3.05 23.78
N LEU A 566 -24.16 4.04 24.17
CA LEU A 566 -24.08 4.46 25.58
C LEU A 566 -25.42 4.99 26.09
N LYS A 567 -26.19 5.71 25.26
CA LYS A 567 -27.54 6.17 25.63
C LYS A 567 -28.51 5.00 25.83
N LEU A 568 -28.43 3.95 25.00
CA LEU A 568 -29.23 2.74 25.21
C LEU A 568 -28.89 2.05 26.54
N VAL A 569 -27.60 1.90 26.85
CA VAL A 569 -27.16 1.31 28.13
C VAL A 569 -27.62 2.17 29.31
N ALA A 570 -27.50 3.50 29.19
CA ALA A 570 -27.98 4.42 30.23
C ALA A 570 -29.50 4.35 30.42
N ALA A 571 -30.27 4.15 29.35
CA ALA A 571 -31.72 3.99 29.44
C ALA A 571 -32.15 2.69 30.16
N ILE A 572 -31.34 1.63 30.08
CA ILE A 572 -31.56 0.39 30.85
C ILE A 572 -31.33 0.62 32.36
N ASN A 573 -30.53 1.64 32.71
CA ASN A 573 -30.22 2.04 34.09
C ASN A 573 -29.75 0.86 34.97
N PRO A 574 -28.68 0.14 34.58
CA PRO A 574 -28.19 -1.01 35.32
C PRO A 574 -27.71 -0.61 36.73
N THR A 575 -28.16 -1.35 37.73
CA THR A 575 -27.84 -1.11 39.15
C THR A 575 -26.73 -2.00 39.69
N SER A 576 -26.37 -3.05 38.96
CA SER A 576 -25.29 -3.99 39.29
C SER A 576 -24.29 -4.16 38.14
N ALA A 577 -23.11 -4.71 38.44
CA ALA A 577 -22.08 -5.00 37.43
C ALA A 577 -22.56 -6.06 36.41
N ASP A 578 -23.36 -7.02 36.85
CA ASP A 578 -23.92 -8.07 35.99
C ASP A 578 -24.99 -7.49 35.05
N GLU A 579 -25.89 -6.64 35.57
CA GLU A 579 -26.88 -5.91 34.75
C GLU A 579 -26.18 -4.99 33.73
N LEU A 580 -25.07 -4.34 34.12
CA LEU A 580 -24.30 -3.51 33.21
C LEU A 580 -23.67 -4.35 32.08
N ASN A 581 -23.10 -5.51 32.41
CA ASN A 581 -22.55 -6.41 31.42
C ASN A 581 -23.64 -6.91 30.47
N GLU A 582 -24.81 -7.29 30.99
CA GLU A 582 -25.94 -7.72 30.17
C GLU A 582 -26.47 -6.60 29.26
N ALA A 583 -26.58 -5.37 29.78
CA ALA A 583 -26.91 -4.18 29.00
C ALA A 583 -25.87 -3.92 27.89
N LEU A 584 -24.58 -4.05 28.19
CA LEU A 584 -23.52 -3.89 27.21
C LEU A 584 -23.55 -4.98 26.13
N GLN A 585 -23.86 -6.24 26.48
CA GLN A 585 -23.98 -7.33 25.51
C GLN A 585 -25.22 -7.16 24.62
N SER A 586 -26.37 -6.87 25.22
CA SER A 586 -27.65 -6.73 24.50
C SER A 586 -27.69 -5.53 23.54
N THR A 587 -26.88 -4.50 23.80
CA THR A 587 -26.76 -3.30 22.95
C THR A 587 -25.62 -3.38 21.93
N LYS A 588 -24.93 -4.52 21.80
CA LYS A 588 -23.96 -4.73 20.71
C LYS A 588 -24.66 -4.64 19.36
N VAL A 589 -23.94 -4.11 18.37
CA VAL A 589 -24.44 -3.97 16.99
C VAL A 589 -25.03 -5.28 16.47
N ASP A 590 -24.31 -6.40 16.57
CA ASP A 590 -24.78 -7.68 16.03
C ASP A 590 -26.06 -8.17 16.72
N GLN A 591 -26.25 -7.84 18.00
CA GLN A 591 -27.46 -8.18 18.75
C GLN A 591 -28.64 -7.30 18.35
N LEU A 592 -28.41 -6.00 18.16
CA LEU A 592 -29.43 -5.07 17.64
C LEU A 592 -29.88 -5.48 16.22
N ARG A 593 -28.93 -5.88 15.38
CA ARG A 593 -29.22 -6.44 14.04
C ARG A 593 -30.07 -7.69 14.15
N LYS A 594 -29.65 -8.70 14.92
CA LYS A 594 -30.42 -9.94 15.12
C LYS A 594 -31.84 -9.68 15.61
N ARG A 595 -32.03 -8.73 16.54
CA ARG A 595 -33.35 -8.31 17.03
C ARG A 595 -34.22 -7.75 15.90
N TRP A 596 -33.66 -6.86 15.08
CA TRP A 596 -34.36 -6.27 13.94
C TRP A 596 -34.71 -7.27 12.83
N TYR A 597 -33.84 -8.26 12.56
CA TYR A 597 -34.15 -9.33 11.59
C TYR A 597 -35.11 -10.39 12.14
N GLY A 598 -35.28 -10.47 13.46
CA GLY A 598 -36.18 -11.40 14.15
C GLY A 598 -37.67 -11.07 14.06
N VAL A 599 -38.43 -11.46 15.09
CA VAL A 599 -39.85 -11.83 15.04
C VAL A 599 -40.85 -10.70 14.74
N SER A 600 -40.46 -9.42 14.72
CA SER A 600 -41.39 -8.32 14.39
C SER A 600 -40.85 -7.25 13.46
N GLY A 601 -39.53 -7.14 13.23
CA GLY A 601 -38.94 -6.01 12.49
C GLY A 601 -39.11 -4.63 13.15
N GLU A 602 -39.88 -4.55 14.25
CA GLU A 602 -40.10 -3.35 15.03
C GLU A 602 -38.99 -3.21 16.07
N MET A 603 -38.26 -2.11 15.98
CA MET A 603 -37.29 -1.70 16.97
C MET A 603 -37.93 -0.67 17.89
N GLU A 604 -37.63 -0.75 19.19
CA GLU A 604 -37.91 0.33 20.13
C GLU A 604 -37.31 1.66 19.63
N THR A 605 -37.80 2.77 20.15
CA THR A 605 -37.33 4.11 19.78
C THR A 605 -35.82 4.23 19.93
N LEU A 606 -35.12 4.26 18.80
CA LEU A 606 -33.68 4.39 18.73
C LEU A 606 -33.24 5.83 19.03
N PRO A 607 -32.09 6.03 19.72
CA PRO A 607 -31.48 7.34 19.85
C PRO A 607 -31.21 7.99 18.48
N ASP A 608 -31.45 9.31 18.40
CA ASP A 608 -31.30 10.11 17.19
C ASP A 608 -29.89 10.04 16.59
N GLU A 609 -28.87 9.80 17.43
CA GLU A 609 -27.48 9.65 17.01
C GLU A 609 -27.30 8.51 16.00
N TYR A 610 -28.09 7.44 16.05
CA TYR A 610 -28.03 6.40 15.01
C TYR A 610 -28.44 6.92 13.64
N ARG A 611 -29.44 7.81 13.56
CA ARG A 611 -29.83 8.45 12.30
C ARG A 611 -28.74 9.40 11.79
N SER A 612 -28.10 10.14 12.70
CA SER A 612 -26.93 10.98 12.37
C SER A 612 -25.74 10.15 11.87
N ALA A 613 -25.51 8.97 12.45
CA ALA A 613 -24.48 8.03 12.01
C ALA A 613 -24.77 7.52 10.59
N VAL A 614 -26.00 7.06 10.32
CA VAL A 614 -26.42 6.63 8.97
C VAL A 614 -26.25 7.75 7.95
N ALA A 615 -26.68 8.98 8.29
CA ALA A 615 -26.56 10.13 7.39
C ALA A 615 -25.10 10.44 7.06
N SER A 616 -24.20 10.34 8.03
CA SER A 616 -22.76 10.55 7.85
C SER A 616 -22.12 9.46 7.00
N ALA A 617 -22.48 8.18 7.23
CA ALA A 617 -22.02 7.05 6.42
C ALA A 617 -22.46 7.17 4.94
N ARG A 618 -23.72 7.58 4.69
CA ARG A 618 -24.21 7.83 3.32
C ARG A 618 -23.44 8.95 2.63
N ARG A 619 -23.17 10.06 3.34
CA ARG A 619 -22.37 11.17 2.80
C ARG A 619 -20.93 10.74 2.51
N SER A 620 -20.31 9.95 3.38
CA SER A 620 -18.97 9.39 3.15
C SER A 620 -18.94 8.62 1.83
N LEU A 621 -19.90 7.71 1.65
CA LEU A 621 -20.02 6.87 0.46
C LEU A 621 -20.32 7.65 -0.83
N GLN A 622 -21.11 8.72 -0.77
CA GLN A 622 -21.35 9.60 -1.92
C GLN A 622 -20.08 10.30 -2.41
N ARG A 623 -19.13 10.56 -1.50
CA ARG A 623 -17.84 11.19 -1.81
C ARG A 623 -16.79 10.17 -2.22
N LEU A 624 -16.89 8.94 -1.72
CA LEU A 624 -16.00 7.84 -2.02
C LEU A 624 -16.84 6.61 -2.42
N PRO A 625 -17.27 6.51 -3.69
CA PRO A 625 -18.13 5.43 -4.16
C PRO A 625 -17.59 4.03 -3.88
N LEU A 626 -16.27 3.81 -3.84
CA LEU A 626 -15.67 2.50 -3.51
C LEU A 626 -15.21 2.39 -2.04
N GLY A 627 -15.67 3.27 -1.16
CA GLY A 627 -15.32 3.28 0.25
C GLY A 627 -15.79 2.04 1.00
N ILE A 628 -14.85 1.31 1.61
CA ILE A 628 -15.12 0.10 2.40
C ILE A 628 -15.77 0.46 3.74
N VAL A 629 -15.20 1.42 4.47
CA VAL A 629 -15.61 1.73 5.85
C VAL A 629 -17.05 2.25 5.91
N ALA A 630 -17.43 3.15 5.00
CA ALA A 630 -18.79 3.64 4.89
C ALA A 630 -19.81 2.51 4.61
N ARG A 631 -19.47 1.54 3.76
CA ARG A 631 -20.31 0.35 3.51
C ARG A 631 -20.43 -0.53 4.75
N GLU A 632 -19.32 -0.84 5.42
CA GLU A 632 -19.34 -1.62 6.67
C GLU A 632 -20.23 -0.94 7.72
N ASN A 633 -20.17 0.40 7.80
CA ASN A 633 -21.01 1.19 8.68
C ASN A 633 -22.50 1.08 8.32
N LEU A 634 -22.87 1.14 7.04
CA LEU A 634 -24.27 0.99 6.60
C LEU A 634 -24.83 -0.41 6.87
N VAL A 635 -24.04 -1.46 6.66
CA VAL A 635 -24.41 -2.83 7.04
C VAL A 635 -24.59 -2.93 8.55
N SER A 636 -23.66 -2.37 9.32
CA SER A 636 -23.69 -2.37 10.78
C SER A 636 -24.86 -1.56 11.38
N LEU A 637 -25.47 -0.66 10.61
CA LEU A 637 -26.52 0.26 11.05
C LEU A 637 -27.86 -0.01 10.35
N ASP A 638 -28.07 -1.22 9.85
CA ASP A 638 -29.26 -1.58 9.09
C ASP A 638 -30.56 -1.52 9.88
N PHE A 639 -30.51 -1.85 11.17
CA PHE A 639 -31.59 -1.62 12.10
C PHE A 639 -32.00 -0.14 12.24
N ALA A 640 -31.08 0.80 11.95
CA ALA A 640 -31.33 2.24 12.07
C ALA A 640 -31.86 2.85 10.77
N HIS A 641 -31.43 2.37 9.61
CA HIS A 641 -31.92 2.84 8.31
C HIS A 641 -33.08 2.00 7.73
N GLN A 642 -33.33 0.84 8.33
CA GLN A 642 -34.46 -0.05 8.11
C GLN A 642 -34.63 -0.54 6.66
N ASN A 643 -33.55 -0.65 5.88
CA ASN A 643 -33.60 -1.17 4.52
C ASN A 643 -32.73 -2.42 4.35
N ARG A 644 -33.38 -3.60 4.38
CA ARG A 644 -32.70 -4.90 4.24
C ARG A 644 -32.01 -5.08 2.89
N SER A 645 -32.61 -4.57 1.81
CA SER A 645 -32.07 -4.69 0.45
C SER A 645 -30.76 -3.93 0.32
N HIS A 646 -30.67 -2.69 0.82
CA HIS A 646 -29.42 -1.93 0.78
C HIS A 646 -28.29 -2.64 1.54
N SER A 647 -28.59 -3.23 2.69
CA SER A 647 -27.59 -3.95 3.49
C SER A 647 -27.14 -5.25 2.83
N ALA A 648 -28.06 -5.99 2.20
CA ALA A 648 -27.71 -7.19 1.44
C ALA A 648 -26.80 -6.84 0.26
N HIS A 649 -27.13 -5.80 -0.52
CA HIS A 649 -26.26 -5.33 -1.60
C HIS A 649 -24.90 -4.85 -1.09
N ALA A 650 -24.86 -4.10 0.02
CA ALA A 650 -23.61 -3.63 0.61
C ALA A 650 -22.73 -4.79 1.12
N LEU A 651 -23.32 -5.85 1.68
CA LEU A 651 -22.61 -7.07 2.08
C LEU A 651 -21.97 -7.77 0.89
N VAL A 652 -22.72 -7.96 -0.21
CA VAL A 652 -22.19 -8.57 -1.44
C VAL A 652 -21.06 -7.72 -2.04
N GLN A 653 -21.21 -6.40 -2.04
CA GLN A 653 -20.15 -5.51 -2.52
C GLN A 653 -18.91 -5.53 -1.62
N LEU A 654 -19.07 -5.56 -0.30
CA LEU A 654 -17.95 -5.68 0.64
C LEU A 654 -17.22 -7.01 0.44
N ALA A 655 -17.96 -8.10 0.24
CA ALA A 655 -17.41 -9.41 -0.06
C ALA A 655 -16.50 -9.36 -1.30
N GLU A 656 -16.89 -8.62 -2.34
CA GLU A 656 -16.08 -8.47 -3.55
C GLU A 656 -14.86 -7.56 -3.33
N LEU A 657 -15.03 -6.40 -2.66
CA LEU A 657 -13.95 -5.43 -2.43
C LEU A 657 -12.89 -5.92 -1.43
N GLN A 658 -13.22 -6.88 -0.57
CA GLN A 658 -12.34 -7.42 0.47
C GLN A 658 -12.10 -8.93 0.30
N LYS A 659 -12.34 -9.47 -0.90
CA LYS A 659 -12.35 -10.92 -1.12
C LYS A 659 -11.01 -11.60 -0.85
N ASN A 660 -9.89 -10.88 -0.80
CA ASN A 660 -8.61 -11.50 -0.54
C ASN A 660 -8.31 -11.72 0.96
N SER A 661 -9.11 -11.13 1.87
CA SER A 661 -8.87 -11.27 3.31
C SER A 661 -9.77 -12.32 3.95
N ALA A 662 -9.16 -13.36 4.51
CA ALA A 662 -9.87 -14.43 5.22
C ALA A 662 -10.57 -13.87 6.48
N ASP A 663 -9.87 -13.01 7.23
CA ASP A 663 -10.43 -12.35 8.42
C ASP A 663 -11.63 -11.46 8.10
N ARG A 664 -11.55 -10.67 7.03
CA ARG A 664 -12.68 -9.84 6.59
C ARG A 664 -13.83 -10.69 6.10
N SER A 665 -13.56 -11.75 5.33
CA SER A 665 -14.58 -12.68 4.84
C SER A 665 -15.32 -13.36 6.00
N ALA A 666 -14.61 -13.81 7.04
CA ALA A 666 -15.21 -14.37 8.25
C ALA A 666 -16.15 -13.37 8.94
N ARG A 667 -15.70 -12.12 9.13
CA ARG A 667 -16.52 -11.07 9.74
C ARG A 667 -17.76 -10.74 8.91
N LEU A 668 -17.63 -10.68 7.57
CA LEU A 668 -18.78 -10.47 6.68
C LEU A 668 -19.76 -11.65 6.73
N ALA A 669 -19.26 -12.88 6.87
CA ALA A 669 -20.09 -14.06 7.01
C ALA A 669 -20.93 -14.02 8.31
N GLU A 670 -20.32 -13.59 9.42
CA GLU A 670 -21.03 -13.36 10.68
C GLU A 670 -22.11 -12.27 10.53
N LEU A 671 -21.78 -11.16 9.86
CA LEU A 671 -22.73 -10.08 9.58
C LEU A 671 -23.87 -10.51 8.65
N ALA A 672 -23.61 -11.38 7.68
CA ALA A 672 -24.62 -11.95 6.78
C ALA A 672 -25.56 -12.90 7.53
N SER A 673 -25.02 -13.81 8.35
CA SER A 673 -25.83 -14.72 9.18
C SER A 673 -26.67 -13.94 10.21
N ALA A 674 -26.11 -12.90 10.84
CA ALA A 674 -26.86 -12.02 11.73
C ALA A 674 -28.02 -11.27 11.03
N GLY A 675 -27.89 -11.06 9.70
CA GLY A 675 -28.94 -10.50 8.84
C GLY A 675 -29.88 -11.54 8.23
N GLY A 676 -29.74 -12.83 8.58
CA GLY A 676 -30.56 -13.91 8.03
C GLY A 676 -30.21 -14.31 6.58
N ASP A 677 -29.11 -13.82 6.01
CA ASP A 677 -28.62 -14.22 4.68
C ASP A 677 -27.65 -15.41 4.80
N GLU A 678 -28.23 -16.57 5.12
CA GLU A 678 -27.50 -17.82 5.29
C GLU A 678 -26.77 -18.31 4.01
N PRO A 679 -27.35 -18.18 2.80
CA PRO A 679 -26.62 -18.53 1.57
C PRO A 679 -25.33 -17.73 1.39
N LEU A 680 -25.37 -16.41 1.60
CA LEU A 680 -24.18 -15.57 1.50
C LEU A 680 -23.18 -15.89 2.62
N ALA A 681 -23.66 -16.09 3.85
CA ALA A 681 -22.80 -16.48 4.98
C ALA A 681 -22.04 -17.78 4.71
N ALA A 682 -22.72 -18.80 4.17
CA ALA A 682 -22.09 -20.06 3.79
C ALA A 682 -21.02 -19.87 2.72
N GLN A 683 -21.34 -19.10 1.65
CA GLN A 683 -20.39 -18.78 0.59
C GLN A 683 -19.14 -18.07 1.15
N LEU A 684 -19.31 -17.10 2.05
CA LEU A 684 -18.21 -16.34 2.65
C LEU A 684 -17.34 -17.21 3.57
N TRP A 685 -17.92 -18.10 4.36
CA TRP A 685 -17.15 -19.05 5.18
C TRP A 685 -16.36 -20.04 4.33
N ARG A 686 -16.98 -20.53 3.25
CA ARG A 686 -16.31 -21.42 2.30
C ARG A 686 -15.17 -20.73 1.58
N HIS A 687 -15.35 -19.47 1.17
CA HIS A 687 -14.30 -18.64 0.60
C HIS A 687 -13.18 -18.36 1.60
N CYS A 688 -13.53 -17.97 2.83
CA CYS A 688 -12.60 -17.74 3.95
C CYS A 688 -11.67 -18.94 4.19
N THR A 689 -12.23 -20.15 4.26
CA THR A 689 -11.46 -21.39 4.46
C THR A 689 -10.68 -21.84 3.22
N SER A 690 -10.97 -21.27 2.04
CA SER A 690 -10.18 -21.50 0.82
C SER A 690 -8.93 -20.62 0.77
N ILE A 691 -8.97 -19.44 1.41
CA ILE A 691 -7.82 -18.52 1.53
C ILE A 691 -6.94 -18.96 2.70
N ASP A 692 -7.54 -19.11 3.88
CA ASP A 692 -6.85 -19.53 5.10
C ASP A 692 -7.51 -20.79 5.68
N PRO A 693 -6.93 -21.99 5.42
CA PRO A 693 -7.37 -23.23 6.04
C PRO A 693 -7.40 -23.20 7.58
N GLY A 694 -6.63 -22.32 8.24
CA GLY A 694 -6.66 -22.12 9.68
C GLY A 694 -8.03 -21.71 10.23
N LYS A 695 -8.89 -21.12 9.40
CA LYS A 695 -10.25 -20.71 9.76
C LYS A 695 -11.27 -21.84 9.77
N THR A 696 -10.90 -23.05 9.34
CA THR A 696 -11.81 -24.20 9.23
C THR A 696 -12.54 -24.51 10.53
N ARG A 697 -11.87 -24.40 11.68
CA ARG A 697 -12.49 -24.64 13.00
C ARG A 697 -13.62 -23.64 13.27
N GLN A 698 -13.41 -22.36 12.97
CA GLN A 698 -14.40 -21.32 13.20
C GLN A 698 -15.60 -21.51 12.27
N ALA A 699 -15.35 -21.77 10.98
CA ALA A 699 -16.39 -22.05 10.00
C ALA A 699 -17.24 -23.28 10.40
N LEU A 700 -16.60 -24.35 10.88
CA LEU A 700 -17.29 -25.53 11.39
C LEU A 700 -18.17 -25.20 12.60
N GLY A 701 -17.66 -24.42 13.56
CA GLY A 701 -18.43 -23.96 14.71
C GLY A 701 -19.70 -23.19 14.31
N HIS A 702 -19.60 -22.35 13.27
CA HIS A 702 -20.75 -21.65 12.70
C HIS A 702 -21.75 -22.60 12.02
N ALA A 703 -21.27 -23.55 11.23
CA ALA A 703 -22.13 -24.53 10.57
C ALA A 703 -22.88 -25.38 11.60
N MET A 704 -22.21 -25.86 12.65
CA MET A 704 -22.79 -26.72 13.69
C MET A 704 -23.70 -25.99 14.67
N ALA A 705 -23.72 -24.66 14.67
CA ALA A 705 -24.58 -23.87 15.57
C ALA A 705 -26.09 -24.01 15.26
N ASP A 706 -26.45 -24.44 14.05
CA ASP A 706 -27.83 -24.74 13.66
C ASP A 706 -27.88 -26.14 13.02
N PRO A 707 -28.61 -27.11 13.60
CA PRO A 707 -28.76 -28.46 13.08
C PRO A 707 -29.40 -28.57 11.68
N ASN A 708 -29.84 -27.46 11.07
CA ASN A 708 -30.39 -27.40 9.71
C ASN A 708 -29.36 -26.93 8.66
N ARG A 709 -28.17 -26.46 9.07
CA ARG A 709 -27.13 -25.96 8.13
C ARG A 709 -26.31 -27.10 7.55
N ASP A 710 -26.22 -27.18 6.22
CA ASP A 710 -25.34 -28.13 5.55
C ASP A 710 -23.87 -27.71 5.69
N ILE A 711 -23.11 -28.46 6.51
CA ILE A 711 -21.68 -28.24 6.80
C ILE A 711 -20.86 -28.06 5.51
N SER A 712 -21.15 -28.82 4.47
CA SER A 712 -20.38 -28.76 3.21
C SER A 712 -20.43 -27.39 2.52
N ARG A 713 -21.49 -26.61 2.75
CA ARG A 713 -21.64 -25.29 2.14
C ARG A 713 -20.73 -24.24 2.78
N TYR A 714 -20.25 -24.48 4.01
CA TYR A 714 -19.42 -23.55 4.78
C TYR A 714 -17.92 -23.87 4.70
N ILE A 715 -17.56 -25.07 4.23
CA ILE A 715 -16.18 -25.57 4.25
C ILE A 715 -15.67 -25.70 2.81
N ALA A 716 -14.46 -25.21 2.54
CA ALA A 716 -13.79 -25.36 1.25
C ALA A 716 -13.48 -26.83 0.94
N ASP A 717 -13.44 -27.17 -0.35
CA ASP A 717 -13.10 -28.53 -0.83
C ASP A 717 -11.58 -28.83 -0.78
N LEU A 718 -10.80 -28.00 -0.09
CA LEU A 718 -9.38 -28.22 0.13
C LEU A 718 -9.18 -29.44 1.03
N ALA A 719 -8.26 -30.32 0.63
CA ALA A 719 -7.97 -31.57 1.36
C ALA A 719 -7.66 -31.34 2.84
N ILE A 720 -6.95 -30.27 3.18
CA ILE A 720 -6.63 -29.93 4.58
C ILE A 720 -7.89 -29.59 5.41
N CYS A 721 -8.83 -28.83 4.84
CA CYS A 721 -10.09 -28.46 5.48
C CYS A 721 -10.99 -29.69 5.65
N GLN A 722 -11.08 -30.51 4.60
CA GLN A 722 -11.89 -31.73 4.58
C GLN A 722 -11.37 -32.76 5.59
N ARG A 723 -10.05 -32.99 5.65
CA ARG A 723 -9.40 -33.86 6.64
C ARG A 723 -9.68 -33.39 8.07
N PHE A 724 -9.57 -32.08 8.33
CA PHE A 724 -9.84 -31.51 9.65
C PHE A 724 -11.29 -31.76 10.09
N VAL A 725 -12.26 -31.39 9.25
CA VAL A 725 -13.69 -31.52 9.59
C VAL A 725 -14.10 -32.98 9.71
N ALA A 726 -13.69 -33.84 8.77
CA ALA A 726 -14.00 -35.27 8.84
C ALA A 726 -13.42 -35.92 10.09
N GLY A 727 -12.17 -35.62 10.43
CA GLY A 727 -11.56 -36.09 11.67
C GLY A 727 -12.31 -35.62 12.92
N TYR A 728 -12.74 -34.34 12.95
CA TYR A 728 -13.50 -33.81 14.07
C TYR A 728 -14.86 -34.51 14.25
N LEU A 729 -15.61 -34.71 13.15
CA LEU A 729 -16.92 -35.36 13.17
C LEU A 729 -16.84 -36.84 13.57
N LEU A 730 -15.78 -37.55 13.16
CA LEU A 730 -15.54 -38.93 13.57
C LEU A 730 -15.14 -39.05 15.05
N ASP A 731 -14.40 -38.08 15.57
CA ASP A 731 -13.97 -38.08 16.97
C ASP A 731 -15.07 -37.59 17.93
N ASN A 732 -16.08 -36.88 17.43
CA ASN A 732 -17.18 -36.31 18.21
C ASN A 732 -18.54 -36.69 17.59
N PRO A 733 -18.95 -37.97 17.65
CA PRO A 733 -20.23 -38.40 17.10
C PRO A 733 -21.41 -37.70 17.80
N ASN A 734 -22.22 -36.98 17.02
CA ASN A 734 -23.36 -36.21 17.54
C ASN A 734 -24.44 -37.13 18.15
N SER A 735 -25.01 -36.73 19.30
CA SER A 735 -26.11 -37.46 19.94
C SER A 735 -27.48 -37.18 19.31
N ASP A 736 -27.68 -36.02 18.68
CA ASP A 736 -28.92 -35.68 17.99
C ASP A 736 -29.01 -36.29 16.58
N ARG A 737 -30.21 -36.71 16.16
CA ARG A 737 -30.44 -37.39 14.88
C ARG A 737 -30.19 -36.46 13.69
N SER A 738 -30.64 -35.20 13.74
CA SER A 738 -30.45 -34.24 12.64
C SER A 738 -28.96 -33.99 12.40
N SER A 739 -28.22 -33.72 13.48
CA SER A 739 -26.78 -33.47 13.42
C SER A 739 -25.96 -34.70 13.00
N ARG A 740 -26.46 -35.92 13.22
CA ARG A 740 -25.85 -37.15 12.67
C ARG A 740 -26.03 -37.26 11.17
N ASP A 741 -27.25 -37.05 10.66
CA ASP A 741 -27.54 -37.15 9.23
C ASP A 741 -26.69 -36.17 8.41
N GLN A 742 -26.48 -34.96 8.94
CA GLN A 742 -25.57 -33.98 8.33
C GLN A 742 -24.10 -34.38 8.37
N ALA A 743 -23.63 -34.91 9.51
CA ALA A 743 -22.26 -35.40 9.64
C ALA A 743 -22.00 -36.53 8.64
N LEU A 744 -22.93 -37.46 8.49
CA LEU A 744 -22.87 -38.53 7.48
C LEU A 744 -22.85 -37.97 6.05
N ALA A 745 -23.71 -37.00 5.74
CA ALA A 745 -23.74 -36.36 4.42
C ALA A 745 -22.44 -35.62 4.09
N PHE A 746 -21.77 -35.03 5.08
CA PHE A 746 -20.45 -34.43 4.91
C PHE A 746 -19.37 -35.50 4.70
N LEU A 747 -19.28 -36.49 5.59
CA LEU A 747 -18.28 -37.58 5.52
C LEU A 747 -18.34 -38.31 4.17
N ASN A 748 -19.56 -38.54 3.64
CA ASN A 748 -19.75 -39.16 2.34
C ASN A 748 -19.13 -38.41 1.17
N ARG A 749 -19.07 -37.07 1.25
CA ARG A 749 -18.44 -36.23 0.23
C ARG A 749 -16.95 -36.04 0.50
N ALA A 750 -16.57 -35.91 1.78
CA ALA A 750 -15.19 -35.63 2.18
C ALA A 750 -14.19 -36.68 1.68
N ILE A 751 -14.60 -37.96 1.55
CA ILE A 751 -13.74 -39.05 1.08
C ILE A 751 -13.11 -38.77 -0.30
N GLU A 752 -13.83 -38.08 -1.18
CA GLU A 752 -13.35 -37.74 -2.54
C GLU A 752 -12.28 -36.63 -2.54
N HIS A 753 -12.15 -35.91 -1.43
CA HIS A 753 -11.30 -34.73 -1.31
C HIS A 753 -10.13 -34.88 -0.33
N LEU A 754 -9.99 -36.02 0.37
CA LEU A 754 -8.94 -36.17 1.41
C LEU A 754 -7.51 -36.15 0.86
N ASP A 755 -7.31 -36.72 -0.33
CA ASP A 755 -6.03 -36.82 -1.05
C ASP A 755 -4.83 -37.15 -0.15
N CYS A 756 -4.89 -38.32 0.51
CA CYS A 756 -3.88 -38.72 1.49
C CYS A 756 -2.48 -38.89 0.89
N GLU A 757 -2.37 -39.18 -0.42
CA GLU A 757 -1.08 -39.35 -1.09
C GLU A 757 -0.33 -38.03 -1.28
N ALA A 758 -1.03 -36.91 -1.39
CA ALA A 758 -0.44 -35.58 -1.51
C ALA A 758 0.14 -35.03 -0.19
N CYS A 759 0.00 -35.74 0.93
CA CYS A 759 0.53 -35.32 2.23
C CYS A 759 2.07 -35.38 2.24
N THR A 760 2.73 -34.26 2.57
CA THR A 760 4.20 -34.18 2.61
C THR A 760 4.79 -34.71 3.91
N ARG A 761 4.07 -34.56 5.03
CA ARG A 761 4.51 -35.04 6.34
C ARG A 761 3.90 -36.40 6.68
N ILE A 762 4.71 -37.27 7.30
CA ILE A 762 4.33 -38.64 7.66
C ILE A 762 3.17 -38.65 8.68
N ASP A 763 3.19 -37.73 9.65
CA ASP A 763 2.15 -37.59 10.66
C ASP A 763 0.82 -37.13 10.06
N GLU A 764 0.86 -36.17 9.13
CA GLU A 764 -0.32 -35.72 8.39
C GLU A 764 -0.90 -36.82 7.51
N ARG A 765 -0.05 -37.57 6.80
CA ARG A 765 -0.47 -38.71 5.97
C ARG A 765 -1.11 -39.79 6.84
N SER A 766 -0.46 -40.17 7.93
CA SER A 766 -0.99 -41.16 8.89
C SER A 766 -2.37 -40.74 9.41
N ARG A 767 -2.55 -39.46 9.77
CA ARG A 767 -3.85 -38.95 10.22
C ARG A 767 -4.89 -38.95 9.09
N CYS A 768 -4.50 -38.65 7.85
CA CYS A 768 -5.40 -38.72 6.70
C CYS A 768 -5.93 -40.14 6.49
N GLU A 769 -5.04 -41.14 6.51
CA GLU A 769 -5.39 -42.55 6.35
C GLU A 769 -6.33 -43.03 7.48
N GLU A 770 -6.06 -42.60 8.73
CA GLU A 770 -6.96 -42.87 9.87
C GLU A 770 -8.36 -42.29 9.64
N VAL A 771 -8.46 -41.08 9.09
CA VAL A 771 -9.74 -40.42 8.77
C VAL A 771 -10.45 -41.11 7.60
N ALA A 772 -9.73 -41.48 6.55
CA ALA A 772 -10.27 -42.19 5.38
C ALA A 772 -10.88 -43.54 5.77
N GLY A 773 -10.14 -44.34 6.55
CA GLY A 773 -10.65 -45.61 7.10
C GLY A 773 -11.88 -45.39 7.98
N GLY A 774 -11.87 -44.34 8.81
CA GLY A 774 -13.02 -43.98 9.66
C GLY A 774 -14.28 -43.67 8.85
N ILE A 775 -14.17 -42.88 7.78
CA ILE A 775 -15.30 -42.58 6.89
C ILE A 775 -15.84 -43.86 6.24
N LEU A 776 -14.96 -44.75 5.75
CA LEU A 776 -15.37 -45.99 5.10
C LEU A 776 -16.09 -46.95 6.05
N LEU A 777 -15.69 -47.01 7.33
CA LEU A 777 -16.44 -47.76 8.35
C LEU A 777 -17.85 -47.22 8.52
N VAL A 778 -18.00 -45.90 8.62
CA VAL A 778 -19.30 -45.24 8.76
C VAL A 778 -20.19 -45.46 7.53
N GLN A 779 -19.60 -45.66 6.35
CA GLN A 779 -20.30 -46.05 5.12
C GLN A 779 -20.67 -47.54 5.04
N GLY A 780 -20.31 -48.36 6.04
CA GLY A 780 -20.49 -49.81 6.02
C GLY A 780 -19.51 -50.56 5.09
N LYS A 781 -18.43 -49.90 4.64
CA LYS A 781 -17.42 -50.48 3.74
C LYS A 781 -16.20 -50.99 4.52
N ALA A 782 -16.43 -51.87 5.48
CA ALA A 782 -15.41 -52.38 6.40
C ALA A 782 -14.15 -52.94 5.69
N ALA A 783 -14.34 -53.75 4.65
CA ALA A 783 -13.23 -54.34 3.89
C ALA A 783 -12.32 -53.28 3.22
N ALA A 784 -12.87 -52.14 2.83
CA ALA A 784 -12.10 -51.04 2.26
C ALA A 784 -11.44 -50.17 3.34
N ALA A 785 -11.97 -50.15 4.56
CA ALA A 785 -11.44 -49.36 5.67
C ALA A 785 -10.15 -49.94 6.27
N LEU A 786 -10.05 -51.27 6.39
CA LEU A 786 -8.93 -51.95 7.04
C LEU A 786 -7.55 -51.60 6.44
N PRO A 787 -7.35 -51.56 5.10
CA PRO A 787 -6.07 -51.16 4.52
C PRO A 787 -5.62 -49.74 4.91
N HIS A 788 -6.55 -48.79 5.04
CA HIS A 788 -6.25 -47.43 5.46
C HIS A 788 -5.79 -47.37 6.93
N PHE A 789 -6.44 -48.13 7.83
CA PHE A 789 -6.00 -48.21 9.22
C PHE A 789 -4.62 -48.84 9.38
N ASP A 790 -4.38 -49.94 8.67
CA ASP A 790 -3.09 -50.62 8.64
C ASP A 790 -1.98 -49.70 8.11
N HIS A 791 -2.27 -48.91 7.06
CA HIS A 791 -1.34 -47.90 6.58
C HIS A 791 -1.09 -46.78 7.60
N ALA A 792 -2.14 -46.27 8.26
CA ALA A 792 -2.04 -45.23 9.28
C ALA A 792 -1.13 -45.67 10.45
N VAL A 793 -1.28 -46.91 10.91
CA VAL A 793 -0.47 -47.50 12.00
C VAL A 793 0.97 -47.69 11.54
N ARG A 794 1.22 -48.21 10.33
CA ARG A 794 2.58 -48.37 9.79
C ARG A 794 3.36 -47.08 9.67
N LEU A 795 2.70 -46.00 9.26
CA LEU A 795 3.34 -44.68 9.11
C LEU A 795 3.79 -44.10 10.45
N THR A 796 3.04 -44.35 11.53
CA THR A 796 3.37 -43.86 12.88
C THR A 796 3.14 -44.96 13.92
N PRO A 797 4.05 -45.94 14.03
CA PRO A 797 3.82 -47.14 14.83
C PRO A 797 3.74 -46.85 16.32
N THR A 798 4.35 -45.76 16.82
CA THR A 798 4.40 -45.41 18.24
C THR A 798 3.24 -44.51 18.71
N ASP A 799 2.28 -44.17 17.83
CA ASP A 799 1.13 -43.32 18.20
C ASP A 799 0.04 -44.15 18.92
N ILE A 800 0.15 -44.20 20.26
CA ILE A 800 -0.77 -44.94 21.12
C ILE A 800 -2.21 -44.40 21.05
N PRO A 801 -2.48 -43.08 21.14
CA PRO A 801 -3.84 -42.55 20.97
C PRO A 801 -4.50 -42.98 19.68
N LYS A 802 -3.77 -43.00 18.55
CA LYS A 802 -4.28 -43.44 17.26
C LYS A 802 -4.73 -44.89 17.27
N ARG A 803 -3.86 -45.81 17.72
CA ARG A 803 -4.19 -47.24 17.80
C ARG A 803 -5.44 -47.47 18.65
N ARG A 804 -5.56 -46.79 19.80
CA ARG A 804 -6.76 -46.86 20.64
C ARG A 804 -8.02 -46.37 19.93
N ARG A 805 -7.96 -45.24 19.21
CA ARG A 805 -9.11 -44.74 18.43
C ARG A 805 -9.53 -45.71 17.34
N ILE A 806 -8.58 -46.30 16.61
CA ILE A 806 -8.87 -47.28 15.56
C ILE A 806 -9.53 -48.53 16.16
N ILE A 807 -8.96 -49.10 17.22
CA ILE A 807 -9.55 -50.27 17.90
C ILE A 807 -10.97 -49.97 18.37
N GLN A 808 -11.19 -48.82 19.02
CA GLN A 808 -12.52 -48.41 19.48
C GLN A 808 -13.53 -48.33 18.33
N ARG A 809 -13.15 -47.73 17.18
CA ARG A 809 -14.01 -47.64 15.99
C ARG A 809 -14.32 -49.01 15.38
N LEU A 810 -13.37 -49.95 15.40
CA LEU A 810 -13.60 -51.32 14.93
C LEU A 810 -14.61 -52.06 15.82
N ILE A 811 -14.51 -51.90 17.14
CA ILE A 811 -15.48 -52.46 18.11
C ILE A 811 -16.87 -51.85 17.87
N GLU A 812 -16.96 -50.53 17.74
CA GLU A 812 -18.24 -49.83 17.47
C GLU A 812 -18.89 -50.26 16.15
N ALA A 813 -18.08 -50.69 15.17
CA ALA A 813 -18.55 -51.23 13.90
C ALA A 813 -18.86 -52.75 13.94
N GLY A 814 -18.70 -53.42 15.09
CA GLY A 814 -18.91 -54.86 15.25
C GLY A 814 -17.82 -55.73 14.62
N LEU A 815 -16.62 -55.18 14.39
CA LEU A 815 -15.46 -55.86 13.83
C LEU A 815 -14.50 -56.33 14.94
N ASP A 816 -15.05 -57.08 15.90
CA ASP A 816 -14.34 -57.45 17.13
C ASP A 816 -13.08 -58.29 16.88
N ARG A 817 -13.09 -59.10 15.81
CA ARG A 817 -11.92 -59.88 15.39
C ARG A 817 -10.76 -58.98 14.95
N ASP A 818 -11.01 -58.02 14.07
CA ASP A 818 -9.98 -57.09 13.58
C ASP A 818 -9.49 -56.18 14.72
N ALA A 819 -10.41 -55.76 15.60
CA ALA A 819 -10.09 -55.02 16.82
C ALA A 819 -9.17 -55.83 17.76
N PHE A 820 -9.47 -57.12 17.95
CA PHE A 820 -8.66 -58.05 18.76
C PHE A 820 -7.27 -58.27 18.15
N GLU A 821 -7.18 -58.50 16.83
CA GLU A 821 -5.92 -58.67 16.11
C GLU A 821 -5.04 -57.41 16.25
N LEU A 822 -5.61 -56.22 16.08
CA LEU A 822 -4.90 -54.95 16.24
C LEU A 822 -4.51 -54.65 17.69
N ALA A 823 -5.36 -54.97 18.68
CA ALA A 823 -5.04 -54.80 20.09
C ALA A 823 -3.88 -55.72 20.53
N THR A 824 -3.90 -56.97 20.07
CA THR A 824 -2.87 -57.97 20.36
C THR A 824 -1.53 -57.59 19.73
N SER A 825 -1.52 -57.20 18.45
CA SER A 825 -0.29 -56.75 17.78
C SER A 825 0.26 -55.46 18.41
N SER A 826 -0.62 -54.54 18.81
CA SER A 826 -0.23 -53.32 19.51
C SER A 826 0.40 -53.58 20.88
N TYR A 827 -0.11 -54.54 21.65
CA TYR A 827 0.52 -54.95 22.91
C TYR A 827 1.86 -55.67 22.70
N ALA A 828 1.98 -56.49 21.65
CA ALA A 828 3.24 -57.16 21.31
C ALA A 828 4.35 -56.17 20.91
N GLU A 829 3.98 -55.12 20.18
CA GLU A 829 4.91 -54.07 19.75
C GLU A 829 5.21 -53.04 20.83
N LEU A 830 4.26 -52.78 21.75
CA LEU A 830 4.36 -51.79 22.84
C LEU A 830 3.97 -52.42 24.20
N PRO A 831 4.78 -53.34 24.77
CA PRO A 831 4.43 -54.12 25.96
C PRO A 831 4.22 -53.26 27.22
N GLU A 832 4.85 -52.09 27.29
CA GLU A 832 4.72 -51.11 28.38
C GLU A 832 3.31 -50.48 28.46
N HIS A 833 2.51 -50.56 27.40
CA HIS A 833 1.16 -50.00 27.33
C HIS A 833 0.10 -51.06 27.64
N TYR A 834 -0.04 -51.37 28.93
CA TYR A 834 -1.01 -52.35 29.47
C TYR A 834 -2.48 -52.21 28.99
N PRO A 835 -3.04 -51.00 28.69
CA PRO A 835 -4.41 -50.89 28.21
C PRO A 835 -4.73 -51.70 26.94
N PHE A 836 -3.76 -51.94 26.04
CA PHE A 836 -4.00 -52.78 24.85
C PHE A 836 -4.24 -54.24 25.22
N LYS A 837 -3.54 -54.76 26.24
CA LYS A 837 -3.76 -56.10 26.77
C LYS A 837 -5.15 -56.24 27.36
N VAL A 838 -5.59 -55.25 28.14
CA VAL A 838 -6.94 -55.26 28.74
C VAL A 838 -8.03 -55.31 27.67
N ILE A 839 -7.87 -54.54 26.60
CA ILE A 839 -8.83 -54.54 25.47
C ILE A 839 -8.79 -55.87 24.71
N ALA A 840 -7.60 -56.44 24.47
CA ALA A 840 -7.48 -57.74 23.81
C ALA A 840 -8.13 -58.85 24.66
N ASP A 841 -7.87 -58.88 25.97
CA ASP A 841 -8.43 -59.86 26.90
C ASP A 841 -9.97 -59.75 26.96
N SER A 842 -10.53 -58.52 26.97
CA SER A 842 -11.99 -58.32 26.97
C SER A 842 -12.65 -58.83 25.69
N LEU A 843 -12.07 -58.53 24.52
CA LEU A 843 -12.59 -59.01 23.23
C LEU A 843 -12.49 -60.53 23.08
N ALA A 844 -11.47 -61.16 23.69
CA ALA A 844 -11.33 -62.62 23.72
C ALA A 844 -12.43 -63.30 24.55
N THR A 845 -12.85 -62.71 25.67
CA THR A 845 -13.97 -63.21 26.49
C THR A 845 -15.32 -63.08 25.81
N ASP A 846 -15.57 -62.00 25.07
CA ASP A 846 -16.83 -61.80 24.34
C ASP A 846 -16.94 -62.72 23.12
N ALA A 847 -15.84 -62.94 22.39
CA ALA A 847 -15.77 -63.95 21.32
C ALA A 847 -15.97 -65.39 21.83
N GLY A 848 -15.67 -65.66 23.11
CA GLY A 848 -15.89 -66.95 23.76
C GLY A 848 -17.31 -67.20 24.27
N THR A 849 -18.21 -66.20 24.22
CA THR A 849 -19.57 -66.28 24.81
C THR A 849 -20.72 -66.02 23.82
N GLY A 850 -20.44 -65.76 22.54
CA GLY A 850 -21.46 -65.51 21.50
C GLY A 850 -22.26 -66.74 21.07
N GLN A 851 -23.46 -66.90 21.65
CA GLN A 851 -24.59 -67.60 21.01
C GLN A 851 -24.95 -66.92 19.69
N GLU A 852 -25.21 -67.73 18.67
CA GLU A 852 -25.92 -67.34 17.46
C GLU A 852 -27.26 -66.66 17.80
N HIS A 853 -27.40 -65.36 17.51
CA HIS A 853 -28.71 -64.74 17.34
C HIS A 853 -28.96 -64.51 15.84
N PRO A 854 -29.98 -65.14 15.23
CA PRO A 854 -30.30 -64.94 13.83
C PRO A 854 -31.17 -63.68 13.63
N LYS A 855 -30.71 -62.87 12.66
CA LYS A 855 -31.36 -61.74 11.96
C LYS A 855 -31.47 -60.38 12.65
#